data_AF-A0A1S3BQ87-F1
#
_entry.id   AF-A0A1S3BQ87-F1
#
_cell.length_a   1.000
_cell.length_b   1.000
_cell.length_c   1.000
_cell.angle_alpha   90.00
_cell.angle_beta   90.00
_cell.angle_gamma   90.00
#
_symmetry.space_group_name_H-M   'P 1'
#
loop_
_entity.id
_entity.type
_entity.pdbx_description
1 polymer ?
#
loop_
_entity_poly.entity_id
_entity_poly.type
_entity_poly.pdbx_seq_one_letter_code
_entity_poly.pdbx_strand_id
1 'polypeptide(L)'
;MGENWESLQLPIANVERIMKKIIPQKGKISKEAKKTMQECANEFISFVTSEAAQKCHNENRRTLNGDDIYWAFGSLGLDNYAEASSMLLLKFREAERIKASDKAITFQHHQHGVEDHDSFFFEVSQGLPCGRFFAVERDYVSYDSNAIIINGERRVILSGSMHYPRSTEAMWPDLIQKAKDGGLDAIETYIFWDRHEPQRRKYDFSGRLDFIKFFQLIQDAGLYVVMRIGPYVCAEWNYGGFPLWLHNMPGIQFRTDNQVYKNEMQTFTTKIVNMCKQAKLFASQGGPIILAQIENEYGNVMTPYGNAGKAYINWCAQMAESLDIGIPWIMCQQSDAPQPIINTCNGFYCDYDFSPNNPKSPKIFTENWVGWFKKWGDKDPYRSAEDVAFSVARFFQSGGVFNNYYMYHGGTNFGRTSGGPFITTSYDYNAPLDEYGNLNQPKWGHLKQLHASIKMGEKILTNSTRSDQKISSFITLTKFSNPTTGERFCFLSNTDNKNDATIDLQADGKYFVPAWSVSILDSCNKEVFNTAKINSQTSMFVKVQNKKENAQFSWVWAPEPMRDTLQGKGTFKANLLLEQKGTTVDFSDYLWYMTNIDSNTTSSLQNITLQVNTKGHMLHAFVNRRYIGSQWRNNGQSFVFEKPILIKPGTNTITLLSATVGLKNYDAFYDTVPTGIDGGPIYLIGDGNVTIDLSSNLWSYKVGLNGEMKQLYNPVFSQRTNWREINQKSIGRRMTWYKTSFKTPPGTDPVTLDMQGMGKGQAWVNGQSIGRFWPSFIAGNDSCSTTCDYRGAYNPSKCVENCGNPSQRWYHIPRSFLSDDTNTLILFEEIGGNPQQVSVQTITIGTICGNANEGSTLELSCQGGHIISEIQFASYGNPEGKCGSFKQGSWDVINSAILVEKICIGMESCSIDVSAKSFGLGDVTNLSARLAIQALCSKN
;
A
#
# COMPACT_ATOMS: atom_id res chain seq x y z
N MET A 1 -16.18 36.79 51.71
CA MET A 1 -16.57 38.09 51.11
C MET A 1 -17.73 37.79 50.19
N GLY A 2 -18.84 38.50 50.34
CA GLY A 2 -19.98 38.34 49.44
C GLY A 2 -19.61 38.87 48.07
N GLU A 3 -19.57 37.98 47.08
CA GLU A 3 -19.40 38.35 45.68
C GLU A 3 -20.63 37.88 44.91
N ASN A 4 -21.09 38.78 44.05
CA ASN A 4 -22.34 38.73 43.33
C ASN A 4 -22.42 37.45 42.48
N TRP A 5 -23.33 36.52 42.76
CA TRP A 5 -23.45 35.27 41.99
C TRP A 5 -23.78 35.52 40.51
N GLU A 6 -24.34 36.70 40.19
CA GLU A 6 -24.58 37.14 38.81
C GLU A 6 -23.29 37.50 38.03
N SER A 7 -22.15 37.77 38.71
CA SER A 7 -20.88 38.10 38.02
C SER A 7 -20.04 36.89 37.62
N LEU A 8 -20.43 35.67 38.01
CA LEU A 8 -19.75 34.41 37.66
C LEU A 8 -20.40 33.67 36.50
N GLN A 9 -21.49 34.20 35.95
CA GLN A 9 -22.18 33.57 34.82
C GLN A 9 -21.49 33.91 33.49
N LEU A 10 -21.40 32.92 32.59
CA LEU A 10 -20.98 33.14 31.21
C LEU A 10 -21.78 34.27 30.55
N PRO A 11 -21.18 35.21 29.81
CA PRO A 11 -21.93 36.29 29.18
C PRO A 11 -23.01 35.76 28.23
N ILE A 12 -24.27 36.15 28.45
CA ILE A 12 -25.41 35.60 27.69
C ILE A 12 -25.30 35.82 26.18
N ALA A 13 -24.63 36.90 25.74
CA ALA A 13 -24.35 37.18 24.34
C ALA A 13 -23.42 36.12 23.70
N ASN A 14 -22.48 35.56 24.47
CA ASN A 14 -21.60 34.49 23.99
C ASN A 14 -22.36 33.18 23.84
N VAL A 15 -23.21 32.85 24.83
CA VAL A 15 -24.09 31.67 24.79
C VAL A 15 -25.02 31.75 23.58
N GLU A 16 -25.66 32.89 23.35
CA GLU A 16 -26.50 33.13 22.17
C GLU A 16 -25.73 32.93 20.86
N ARG A 17 -24.52 33.50 20.75
CA ARG A 17 -23.70 33.39 19.53
C ARG A 17 -23.33 31.94 19.22
N ILE A 18 -23.04 31.12 20.23
CA ILE A 18 -22.74 29.70 20.06
C ILE A 18 -23.99 28.94 19.65
N MET A 19 -25.11 29.15 20.35
CA MET A 19 -26.39 28.51 20.00
C MET A 19 -26.81 28.84 18.56
N LYS A 20 -26.59 30.08 18.10
CA LYS A 20 -26.89 30.53 16.73
C LYS A 20 -26.10 29.80 15.64
N LYS A 21 -24.91 29.28 15.93
CA LYS A 21 -24.11 28.51 14.96
C LYS A 21 -24.68 27.11 14.68
N ILE A 22 -25.49 26.60 15.60
CA ILE A 22 -25.98 25.21 15.58
C ILE A 22 -27.41 25.16 14.99
N ILE A 23 -28.15 26.27 15.06
CA ILE A 23 -29.52 26.34 14.50
C ILE A 23 -29.53 26.93 13.09
N PRO A 24 -30.55 26.61 12.25
CA PRO A 24 -30.68 27.17 10.90
C PRO A 24 -30.71 28.71 10.90
N GLN A 25 -30.26 29.34 9.82
CA GLN A 25 -30.12 30.82 9.72
C GLN A 25 -31.41 31.59 10.07
N LYS A 26 -32.59 31.02 9.77
CA LYS A 26 -33.91 31.63 10.07
C LYS A 26 -34.45 31.32 11.48
N GLY A 27 -33.82 30.43 12.24
CA GLY A 27 -34.28 30.02 13.57
C GLY A 27 -34.09 31.14 14.60
N LYS A 28 -35.10 31.39 15.44
CA LYS A 28 -35.02 32.33 16.58
C LYS A 28 -34.83 31.55 17.88
N ILE A 29 -34.06 32.11 18.81
CA ILE A 29 -33.83 31.53 20.15
C ILE A 29 -34.60 32.38 21.15
N SER A 30 -35.46 31.76 21.96
CA SER A 30 -36.21 32.47 23.00
C SER A 30 -35.28 32.98 24.10
N LYS A 31 -35.72 33.97 24.88
CA LYS A 31 -34.93 34.50 26.00
C LYS A 31 -34.72 33.44 27.07
N GLU A 32 -35.74 32.62 27.29
CA GLU A 32 -35.76 31.51 28.25
C GLU A 32 -34.73 30.45 27.86
N ALA A 33 -34.68 30.06 26.59
CA ALA A 33 -33.70 29.06 26.12
C ALA A 33 -32.24 29.55 26.25
N LYS A 34 -31.98 30.85 26.02
CA LYS A 34 -30.66 31.44 26.25
C LYS A 34 -30.26 31.37 27.72
N LYS A 35 -31.19 31.71 28.62
CA LYS A 35 -30.96 31.70 30.06
C LYS A 35 -30.75 30.27 30.59
N THR A 36 -31.58 29.32 30.19
CA THR A 36 -31.41 27.90 30.58
C THR A 36 -30.07 27.35 30.08
N MET A 37 -29.68 27.63 28.85
CA MET A 37 -28.38 27.17 28.33
C MET A 37 -27.20 27.81 29.07
N GLN A 38 -27.31 29.08 29.44
CA GLN A 38 -26.30 29.77 30.26
C GLN A 38 -26.17 29.12 31.64
N GLU A 39 -27.28 28.81 32.30
CA GLU A 39 -27.32 28.09 33.58
C GLU A 39 -26.69 26.70 33.45
N CYS A 40 -27.10 25.89 32.45
CA CYS A 40 -26.52 24.57 32.22
C CYS A 40 -25.01 24.62 31.95
N ALA A 41 -24.54 25.59 31.17
CA ALA A 41 -23.12 25.74 30.85
C ALA A 41 -22.31 26.16 32.09
N ASN A 42 -22.85 27.02 32.95
CA ASN A 42 -22.19 27.42 34.19
C ASN A 42 -22.10 26.26 35.18
N GLU A 43 -23.18 25.48 35.34
CA GLU A 43 -23.19 24.29 36.18
C GLU A 43 -22.19 23.24 35.67
N PHE A 44 -22.16 23.01 34.36
CA PHE A 44 -21.21 22.08 33.76
C PHE A 44 -19.76 22.49 33.99
N ILE A 45 -19.43 23.78 33.80
CA ILE A 45 -18.08 24.30 34.07
C ILE A 45 -17.74 24.14 35.55
N SER A 46 -18.66 24.48 36.45
CA SER A 46 -18.45 24.36 37.89
C SER A 46 -18.21 22.91 38.31
N PHE A 47 -18.96 21.97 37.74
CA PHE A 47 -18.81 20.54 37.99
C PHE A 47 -17.45 20.00 37.55
N VAL A 48 -17.04 20.31 36.31
CA VAL A 48 -15.74 19.86 35.77
C VAL A 48 -14.56 20.51 36.50
N THR A 49 -14.66 21.82 36.78
CA THR A 49 -13.58 22.55 37.48
C THR A 49 -13.44 22.13 38.94
N SER A 50 -14.53 21.74 39.60
CA SER A 50 -14.47 21.19 40.97
C SER A 50 -13.71 19.86 41.02
N GLU A 51 -13.98 18.97 40.07
CA GLU A 51 -13.28 17.67 39.98
C GLU A 51 -11.79 17.86 39.64
N ALA A 52 -11.47 18.77 38.72
CA ALA A 52 -10.11 19.15 38.39
C ALA A 52 -9.38 19.79 39.59
N ALA A 53 -10.07 20.63 40.36
CA ALA A 53 -9.53 21.26 41.57
C ALA A 53 -9.26 20.23 42.66
N GLN A 54 -10.13 19.23 42.83
CA GLN A 54 -9.92 18.13 43.78
C GLN A 54 -8.65 17.34 43.45
N LYS A 55 -8.42 17.02 42.17
CA LYS A 55 -7.15 16.41 41.73
C LYS A 55 -5.95 17.30 42.02
N CYS A 56 -6.03 18.59 41.67
CA CYS A 56 -4.96 19.55 41.91
C CYS A 56 -4.61 19.62 43.41
N HIS A 57 -5.62 19.61 44.28
CA HIS A 57 -5.47 19.59 45.73
C HIS A 57 -4.83 18.28 46.23
N ASN A 58 -5.30 17.13 45.73
CA ASN A 58 -4.74 15.81 46.06
C ASN A 58 -3.25 15.68 45.67
N GLU A 59 -2.81 16.42 44.65
CA GLU A 59 -1.42 16.48 44.20
C GLU A 59 -0.60 17.60 44.88
N ASN A 60 -1.13 18.25 45.93
CA ASN A 60 -0.52 19.39 46.63
C ASN A 60 -0.15 20.59 45.73
N ARG A 61 -0.85 20.73 44.60
CA ARG A 61 -0.67 21.87 43.69
C ARG A 61 -1.68 22.96 44.03
N ARG A 62 -1.23 24.22 43.99
CA ARG A 62 -2.08 25.40 44.25
C ARG A 62 -2.69 26.00 42.98
N THR A 63 -2.24 25.55 41.82
CA THR A 63 -2.64 26.09 40.52
C THR A 63 -3.16 24.97 39.63
N LEU A 64 -4.42 25.10 39.24
CA LEU A 64 -5.09 24.23 38.28
C LEU A 64 -4.57 24.54 36.86
N ASN A 65 -4.29 23.50 36.08
CA ASN A 65 -3.83 23.63 34.71
C ASN A 65 -4.75 22.88 33.72
N GLY A 66 -4.48 23.01 32.42
CA GLY A 66 -5.30 22.37 31.38
C GLY A 66 -5.31 20.84 31.44
N ASP A 67 -4.27 20.20 31.96
CA ASP A 67 -4.24 18.73 32.10
C ASP A 67 -5.17 18.24 33.22
N ASP A 68 -5.47 19.09 34.20
CA ASP A 68 -6.43 18.79 35.28
C ASP A 68 -7.86 18.76 34.76
N ILE A 69 -8.20 19.71 33.89
CA ILE A 69 -9.51 19.78 33.22
C ILE A 69 -9.67 18.62 32.25
N TYR A 70 -8.63 18.32 31.47
CA TYR A 70 -8.61 17.14 30.61
C TYR A 70 -8.83 15.85 31.40
N TRP A 71 -8.16 15.70 32.55
CA TRP A 71 -8.34 14.55 33.41
C TRP A 71 -9.76 14.48 34.01
N ALA A 72 -10.32 15.61 34.44
CA ALA A 72 -11.67 15.67 34.98
C ALA A 72 -12.72 15.22 33.97
N PHE A 73 -12.56 15.53 32.68
CA PHE A 73 -13.45 14.98 31.66
C PHE A 73 -13.40 13.44 31.60
N GLY A 74 -12.22 12.84 31.74
CA GLY A 74 -12.09 11.38 31.80
C GLY A 74 -12.66 10.77 33.08
N SER A 75 -12.44 11.40 34.25
CA SER A 75 -12.96 10.86 35.53
C SER A 75 -14.48 10.95 35.64
N LEU A 76 -15.10 11.95 34.99
CA LEU A 76 -16.54 12.18 34.98
C LEU A 76 -17.28 11.40 33.88
N GLY A 77 -16.59 10.55 33.10
CA GLY A 77 -17.21 9.77 32.01
C GLY A 77 -17.60 10.61 30.79
N LEU A 78 -16.94 11.75 30.59
CA LEU A 78 -17.12 12.69 29.47
C LEU A 78 -16.01 12.49 28.41
N ASP A 79 -15.64 11.24 28.13
CA ASP A 79 -14.49 10.86 27.31
C ASP A 79 -14.52 11.46 25.88
N ASN A 80 -15.72 11.58 25.31
CA ASN A 80 -15.93 12.20 23.99
C ASN A 80 -15.47 13.67 23.94
N TYR A 81 -15.52 14.38 25.07
CA TYR A 81 -15.07 15.76 25.19
C TYR A 81 -13.60 15.85 25.61
N ALA A 82 -13.06 14.82 26.28
CA ALA A 82 -11.66 14.74 26.67
C ALA A 82 -10.72 14.73 25.46
N GLU A 83 -11.05 13.95 24.42
CA GLU A 83 -10.24 13.87 23.19
C GLU A 83 -10.19 15.21 22.43
N ALA A 84 -11.35 15.85 22.24
CA ALA A 84 -11.43 17.17 21.62
C ALA A 84 -10.70 18.26 22.45
N SER A 85 -10.82 18.19 23.78
CA SER A 85 -10.16 19.13 24.69
C SER A 85 -8.64 18.93 24.72
N SER A 86 -8.15 17.70 24.57
CA SER A 86 -6.72 17.38 24.44
C SER A 86 -6.12 18.00 23.17
N MET A 87 -6.82 17.87 22.04
CA MET A 87 -6.41 18.51 20.78
C MET A 87 -6.42 20.05 20.87
N LEU A 88 -7.40 20.64 21.55
CA LEU A 88 -7.44 22.07 21.82
C LEU A 88 -6.30 22.51 22.75
N LEU A 89 -5.99 21.75 23.80
CA LEU A 89 -4.90 22.05 24.72
C LEU A 89 -3.53 21.95 24.03
N LEU A 90 -3.34 20.97 23.14
CA LEU A 90 -2.15 20.85 22.30
C LEU A 90 -1.99 22.06 21.39
N LYS A 91 -3.05 22.45 20.66
CA LYS A 91 -3.03 23.64 19.79
C LYS A 91 -2.80 24.93 20.59
N PHE A 92 -3.37 25.05 21.78
CA PHE A 92 -3.14 26.20 22.66
C PHE A 92 -1.67 26.27 23.12
N ARG A 93 -1.09 25.14 23.53
CA ARG A 93 0.32 25.05 23.92
C ARG A 93 1.26 25.37 22.75
N GLU A 94 0.91 24.93 21.55
CA GLU A 94 1.63 25.24 20.32
C GLU A 94 1.55 26.75 20.00
N ALA A 95 0.36 27.35 20.10
CA ALA A 95 0.19 28.79 19.92
C ALA A 95 0.95 29.62 20.98
N GLU A 96 0.98 29.17 22.24
CA GLU A 96 1.76 29.83 23.30
C GLU A 96 3.27 29.62 23.10
N ARG A 97 3.72 28.47 22.56
CA ARG A 97 5.10 28.26 22.14
C ARG A 97 5.51 29.18 21.00
N ILE A 98 4.64 29.37 20.01
CA ILE A 98 4.86 30.29 18.89
C ILE A 98 4.95 31.74 19.40
N LYS A 99 4.04 32.15 20.30
CA LYS A 99 4.15 33.48 20.94
C LYS A 99 5.41 33.65 21.78
N ALA A 100 5.88 32.59 22.44
CA ALA A 100 7.12 32.60 23.20
C ALA A 100 8.35 32.63 22.29
N SER A 101 8.33 31.96 21.13
CA SER A 101 9.40 32.04 20.13
C SER A 101 9.43 33.40 19.44
N ASP A 102 8.27 34.00 19.15
CA ASP A 102 8.20 35.36 18.57
C ASP A 102 8.74 36.40 19.56
N LYS A 103 8.46 36.26 20.86
CA LYS A 103 9.08 37.10 21.90
C LYS A 103 10.59 36.86 22.05
N ALA A 104 11.08 35.63 21.84
CA ALA A 104 12.50 35.33 21.86
C ALA A 104 13.24 35.90 20.64
N ILE A 105 12.61 35.89 19.46
CA ILE A 105 13.11 36.52 18.23
C ILE A 105 13.14 38.05 18.37
N THR A 106 12.15 38.64 19.04
CA THR A 106 12.13 40.09 19.33
C THR A 106 13.23 40.50 20.33
N PHE A 107 13.63 39.60 21.24
CA PHE A 107 14.76 39.84 22.16
C PHE A 107 16.14 39.66 21.50
N GLN A 108 16.26 38.84 20.45
CA GLN A 108 17.50 38.70 19.67
C GLN A 108 17.72 39.83 18.66
N HIS A 109 16.66 40.51 18.20
CA HIS A 109 16.76 41.65 17.29
C HIS A 109 17.06 43.02 17.94
N HIS A 110 17.33 43.07 19.26
CA HIS A 110 17.75 44.29 19.95
C HIS A 110 19.26 44.35 20.29
N GLN A 111 20.08 43.42 19.78
CA GLN A 111 21.53 43.41 20.06
C GLN A 111 22.45 43.78 18.89
N HIS A 112 21.96 43.95 17.66
CA HIS A 112 22.79 44.45 16.55
C HIS A 112 22.09 45.63 15.87
N GLY A 113 22.52 46.84 16.22
CA GLY A 113 22.21 48.06 15.50
C GLY A 113 23.17 48.33 14.34
N VAL A 114 22.94 49.47 13.69
CA VAL A 114 23.60 50.06 12.50
C VAL A 114 22.83 49.71 11.21
N GLU A 115 21.90 50.59 10.76
CA GLU A 115 22.07 51.71 9.78
C GLU A 115 22.42 51.17 8.37
N ASP A 116 21.84 51.57 7.23
CA ASP A 116 21.09 52.78 6.89
C ASP A 116 20.40 52.63 5.51
N HIS A 117 19.33 53.42 5.36
CA HIS A 117 18.79 54.20 4.22
C HIS A 117 18.90 53.84 2.71
N ASP A 118 17.76 54.16 2.05
CA ASP A 118 17.46 54.62 0.66
C ASP A 118 16.47 53.73 -0.13
N SER A 119 15.20 54.12 -0.37
CA SER A 119 14.61 55.26 -1.12
C SER A 119 14.95 55.17 -2.62
N PHE A 120 14.05 55.13 -3.61
CA PHE A 120 12.92 56.00 -3.94
C PHE A 120 12.01 55.39 -5.06
N PHE A 121 10.80 55.94 -5.16
CA PHE A 121 9.70 55.74 -6.14
C PHE A 121 10.05 55.97 -7.63
N PHE A 122 9.33 55.34 -8.58
CA PHE A 122 8.23 55.96 -9.35
C PHE A 122 7.53 55.03 -10.38
N GLU A 123 6.33 55.46 -10.74
CA GLU A 123 5.20 54.86 -11.44
C GLU A 123 5.25 55.02 -12.99
N VAL A 124 4.23 54.46 -13.67
CA VAL A 124 3.62 54.88 -14.98
C VAL A 124 3.80 53.97 -16.23
N SER A 125 2.80 53.10 -16.42
CA SER A 125 1.86 52.98 -17.56
C SER A 125 2.23 52.53 -19.00
N GLN A 126 1.29 51.72 -19.54
CA GLN A 126 0.79 51.55 -20.92
C GLN A 126 1.48 50.59 -21.92
N GLY A 127 0.65 49.70 -22.48
CA GLY A 127 0.79 49.23 -23.86
C GLY A 127 0.64 47.71 -24.09
N LEU A 128 -0.59 47.17 -24.18
CA LEU A 128 -0.84 45.89 -24.84
C LEU A 128 -2.05 46.02 -25.78
N PRO A 129 -1.91 45.69 -27.09
CA PRO A 129 -3.00 45.77 -28.04
C PRO A 129 -3.92 44.55 -27.95
N CYS A 130 -5.18 44.81 -28.27
CA CYS A 130 -6.30 43.90 -28.40
C CYS A 130 -5.97 42.69 -29.29
N GLY A 131 -5.76 41.53 -28.68
CA GLY A 131 -5.67 40.22 -29.35
C GLY A 131 -6.99 39.48 -29.22
N ARG A 132 -7.55 39.10 -30.37
CA ARG A 132 -8.78 38.34 -30.56
C ARG A 132 -8.98 37.24 -29.50
N PHE A 133 -10.12 37.28 -28.81
CA PHE A 133 -10.67 36.13 -28.12
C PHE A 133 -10.95 35.04 -29.16
N PHE A 134 -10.00 34.13 -29.37
CA PHE A 134 -10.35 32.77 -29.76
C PHE A 134 -10.93 32.14 -28.50
N ALA A 135 -12.25 32.03 -28.46
CA ALA A 135 -12.88 31.03 -27.61
C ALA A 135 -12.37 29.67 -28.11
N VAL A 136 -11.36 29.13 -27.43
CA VAL A 136 -11.04 27.70 -27.56
C VAL A 136 -12.12 26.99 -26.76
N GLU A 137 -13.15 26.51 -27.46
CA GLU A 137 -14.03 25.47 -26.95
C GLU A 137 -13.13 24.28 -26.55
N ARG A 138 -13.00 24.02 -25.25
CA ARG A 138 -12.14 22.95 -24.71
C ARG A 138 -12.94 21.66 -24.56
N ASP A 139 -12.96 20.83 -25.60
CA ASP A 139 -13.29 19.41 -25.49
C ASP A 139 -12.11 18.65 -24.85
N TYR A 140 -12.26 18.18 -23.61
CA TYR A 140 -11.10 17.74 -22.81
C TYR A 140 -10.74 16.25 -22.93
N VAL A 141 -11.67 15.31 -22.72
CA VAL A 141 -11.42 13.85 -22.84
C VAL A 141 -12.66 13.13 -23.38
N SER A 142 -12.48 12.35 -24.45
CA SER A 142 -13.51 11.47 -25.04
C SER A 142 -12.87 10.17 -25.55
N TYR A 143 -13.59 9.36 -26.33
CA TYR A 143 -13.04 8.13 -26.92
C TYR A 143 -13.78 7.72 -28.20
N ASP A 144 -13.14 6.86 -28.97
CA ASP A 144 -13.76 6.11 -30.06
C ASP A 144 -13.26 4.65 -30.06
N SER A 145 -13.58 3.90 -31.12
CA SER A 145 -13.20 2.49 -31.25
C SER A 145 -11.69 2.25 -31.22
N ASN A 146 -10.90 3.28 -31.52
CA ASN A 146 -9.47 3.17 -31.71
C ASN A 146 -8.69 3.67 -30.51
N ALA A 147 -9.11 4.74 -29.83
CA ALA A 147 -8.35 5.29 -28.71
C ALA A 147 -9.17 6.17 -27.76
N ILE A 148 -8.55 6.50 -26.62
CA ILE A 148 -8.94 7.66 -25.81
C ILE A 148 -8.46 8.91 -26.56
N ILE A 149 -9.30 9.94 -26.61
CA ILE A 149 -9.03 11.22 -27.24
C ILE A 149 -8.84 12.25 -26.13
N ILE A 150 -7.68 12.90 -26.09
CA ILE A 150 -7.36 13.95 -25.11
C ILE A 150 -7.03 15.21 -25.89
N ASN A 151 -7.76 16.31 -25.64
CA ASN A 151 -7.63 17.57 -26.37
C ASN A 151 -7.67 17.41 -27.91
N GLY A 152 -8.58 16.56 -28.40
CA GLY A 152 -8.76 16.29 -29.83
C GLY A 152 -7.75 15.31 -30.46
N GLU A 153 -6.75 14.84 -29.71
CA GLU A 153 -5.77 13.87 -30.20
C GLU A 153 -6.03 12.48 -29.64
N ARG A 154 -6.08 11.46 -30.51
CA ARG A 154 -6.05 10.06 -30.08
C ARG A 154 -4.71 9.72 -29.45
N ARG A 155 -4.72 9.08 -28.28
CA ARG A 155 -3.51 8.80 -27.49
C ARG A 155 -3.33 7.31 -27.23
N VAL A 156 -2.07 6.89 -27.23
CA VAL A 156 -1.64 5.68 -26.52
C VAL A 156 -1.26 6.10 -25.11
N ILE A 157 -1.78 5.42 -24.08
CA ILE A 157 -1.53 5.75 -22.68
C ILE A 157 -0.83 4.58 -21.99
N LEU A 158 0.35 4.86 -21.44
CA LEU A 158 1.07 3.96 -20.54
C LEU A 158 0.87 4.44 -19.11
N SER A 159 0.24 3.61 -18.29
CA SER A 159 -0.13 3.94 -16.91
C SER A 159 0.56 2.98 -15.93
N GLY A 160 0.65 3.38 -14.66
CA GLY A 160 1.14 2.51 -13.60
C GLY A 160 0.45 2.76 -12.27
N SER A 161 0.08 1.69 -11.57
CA SER A 161 -0.59 1.80 -10.28
C SER A 161 0.41 2.20 -9.18
N MET A 162 0.06 3.23 -8.43
CA MET A 162 0.74 3.67 -7.21
C MET A 162 -0.29 4.05 -6.14
N HIS A 163 -0.39 3.25 -5.08
CA HIS A 163 -1.37 3.50 -4.03
C HIS A 163 -0.81 4.47 -2.99
N TYR A 164 -1.37 5.69 -2.92
CA TYR A 164 -0.91 6.75 -2.03
C TYR A 164 -0.75 6.31 -0.56
N PRO A 165 -1.60 5.45 0.06
CA PRO A 165 -1.42 5.05 1.45
C PRO A 165 -0.32 3.99 1.67
N ARG A 166 0.17 3.35 0.59
CA ARG A 166 1.26 2.35 0.64
C ARG A 166 2.66 2.95 0.57
N SER A 167 2.74 4.28 0.46
CA SER A 167 3.97 5.07 0.55
C SER A 167 3.72 6.29 1.46
N THR A 168 4.73 7.12 1.67
CA THR A 168 4.59 8.35 2.47
C THR A 168 4.56 9.58 1.58
N GLU A 169 3.98 10.69 2.08
CA GLU A 169 3.96 11.97 1.35
C GLU A 169 5.35 12.43 0.89
N ALA A 170 6.39 12.12 1.67
CA ALA A 170 7.77 12.46 1.35
C ALA A 170 8.33 11.62 0.18
N MET A 171 7.77 10.43 -0.07
CA MET A 171 8.21 9.54 -1.16
C MET A 171 7.49 9.87 -2.47
N TRP A 172 6.26 10.39 -2.42
CA TRP A 172 5.44 10.58 -3.63
C TRP A 172 6.14 11.34 -4.75
N PRO A 173 6.80 12.50 -4.53
CA PRO A 173 7.45 13.23 -5.61
C PRO A 173 8.52 12.39 -6.34
N ASP A 174 9.35 11.66 -5.61
CA ASP A 174 10.40 10.80 -6.18
C ASP A 174 9.81 9.61 -6.95
N LEU A 175 8.78 8.96 -6.39
CA LEU A 175 8.08 7.85 -7.05
C LEU A 175 7.42 8.30 -8.37
N ILE A 176 6.71 9.44 -8.33
CA ILE A 176 6.03 10.03 -9.49
C ILE A 176 7.07 10.40 -10.57
N GLN A 177 8.20 11.01 -10.17
CA GLN A 177 9.27 11.37 -11.09
C GLN A 177 9.89 10.13 -11.75
N LYS A 178 10.16 9.07 -10.98
CA LYS A 178 10.67 7.80 -11.52
C LYS A 178 9.69 7.11 -12.47
N ALA A 179 8.38 7.26 -12.27
CA ALA A 179 7.39 6.80 -13.24
C ALA A 179 7.41 7.62 -14.54
N LYS A 180 7.48 8.94 -14.43
CA LYS A 180 7.63 9.83 -15.58
C LYS A 180 8.90 9.51 -16.38
N ASP A 181 10.03 9.39 -15.69
CA ASP A 181 11.33 9.05 -16.30
C ASP A 181 11.34 7.64 -16.89
N GLY A 182 10.47 6.76 -16.37
CA GLY A 182 10.19 5.44 -16.88
C GLY A 182 9.29 5.44 -18.12
N GLY A 183 8.75 6.58 -18.54
CA GLY A 183 7.93 6.73 -19.74
C GLY A 183 6.43 6.53 -19.55
N LEU A 184 5.92 6.62 -18.31
CA LEU A 184 4.47 6.63 -18.08
C LEU A 184 3.86 7.98 -18.47
N ASP A 185 2.62 7.95 -18.97
CA ASP A 185 1.77 9.12 -19.22
C ASP A 185 0.78 9.36 -18.06
N ALA A 186 0.46 8.32 -17.28
CA ALA A 186 -0.55 8.37 -16.23
C ALA A 186 -0.17 7.53 -15.00
N ILE A 187 -0.75 7.90 -13.85
CA ILE A 187 -0.69 7.12 -12.61
C ILE A 187 -2.11 6.70 -12.23
N GLU A 188 -2.27 5.42 -11.94
CA GLU A 188 -3.52 4.84 -11.47
C GLU A 188 -3.50 4.65 -9.96
N THR A 189 -4.63 4.91 -9.28
CA THR A 189 -4.78 4.52 -7.87
C THR A 189 -6.22 4.25 -7.51
N TYR A 190 -6.40 3.32 -6.58
CA TYR A 190 -7.65 3.15 -5.84
C TYR A 190 -7.93 4.27 -4.84
N ILE A 191 -9.18 4.42 -4.41
CA ILE A 191 -9.59 5.20 -3.24
C ILE A 191 -9.98 4.26 -2.08
N PHE A 192 -9.33 4.40 -0.92
CA PHE A 192 -9.47 3.44 0.19
C PHE A 192 -10.50 3.92 1.23
N TRP A 193 -11.76 3.51 1.06
CA TRP A 193 -12.89 4.01 1.86
C TRP A 193 -12.73 3.75 3.36
N ASP A 194 -12.32 2.56 3.77
CA ASP A 194 -12.06 2.19 5.17
C ASP A 194 -11.11 3.16 5.89
N ARG A 195 -10.10 3.68 5.17
CA ARG A 195 -9.15 4.65 5.71
C ARG A 195 -9.68 6.07 5.69
N HIS A 196 -10.46 6.42 4.67
CA HIS A 196 -11.05 7.75 4.56
C HIS A 196 -12.26 7.94 5.45
N GLU A 197 -12.96 6.89 5.87
CA GLU A 197 -14.13 6.95 6.77
C GLU A 197 -14.02 5.86 7.85
N PRO A 198 -13.01 5.91 8.74
CA PRO A 198 -12.78 4.86 9.75
C PRO A 198 -13.95 4.75 10.74
N GLN A 199 -14.70 5.83 10.92
CA GLN A 199 -16.00 5.84 11.60
C GLN A 199 -17.02 6.50 10.69
N ARG A 200 -18.26 6.01 10.69
CA ARG A 200 -19.34 6.53 9.85
C ARG A 200 -19.45 8.07 9.97
N ARG A 201 -19.30 8.76 8.84
CA ARG A 201 -19.29 10.20 8.61
C ARG A 201 -18.16 11.00 9.28
N LYS A 202 -17.15 10.34 9.83
CA LYS A 202 -15.91 10.97 10.27
C LYS A 202 -14.82 10.63 9.27
N TYR A 203 -14.38 11.66 8.54
CA TYR A 203 -13.46 11.47 7.44
C TYR A 203 -12.02 11.88 7.77
N ASP A 204 -11.05 11.17 7.20
CA ASP A 204 -9.63 11.51 7.27
C ASP A 204 -9.02 11.56 5.85
N PHE A 205 -8.48 12.72 5.51
CA PHE A 205 -7.75 13.00 4.26
C PHE A 205 -6.41 13.67 4.56
N SER A 206 -5.84 13.41 5.74
CA SER A 206 -4.58 14.01 6.18
C SER A 206 -3.41 13.05 5.96
N GLY A 207 -2.20 13.60 5.96
CA GLY A 207 -0.99 12.79 5.88
C GLY A 207 -0.91 12.01 4.57
N ARG A 208 -0.53 10.73 4.66
CA ARG A 208 -0.56 9.79 3.52
C ARG A 208 -1.96 9.43 2.99
N LEU A 209 -3.03 10.00 3.56
CA LEU A 209 -4.41 9.88 3.06
C LEU A 209 -4.85 11.14 2.28
N ASP A 210 -3.96 12.13 2.09
CA ASP A 210 -4.27 13.29 1.25
C ASP A 210 -4.12 12.95 -0.25
N PHE A 211 -5.14 12.27 -0.79
CA PHE A 211 -5.16 11.90 -2.21
C PHE A 211 -5.29 13.13 -3.14
N ILE A 212 -5.81 14.25 -2.65
CA ILE A 212 -5.90 15.50 -3.43
C ILE A 212 -4.50 16.04 -3.67
N LYS A 213 -3.67 16.13 -2.63
CA LYS A 213 -2.25 16.48 -2.75
C LYS A 213 -1.51 15.50 -3.65
N PHE A 214 -1.77 14.21 -3.53
CA PHE A 214 -1.17 13.20 -4.41
C PHE A 214 -1.51 13.47 -5.89
N PHE A 215 -2.77 13.76 -6.23
CA PHE A 215 -3.18 14.10 -7.61
C PHE A 215 -2.59 15.41 -8.09
N GLN A 216 -2.44 16.41 -7.22
CA GLN A 216 -1.76 17.66 -7.55
C GLN A 216 -0.29 17.42 -7.88
N LEU A 217 0.43 16.59 -7.11
CA LEU A 217 1.82 16.23 -7.42
C LEU A 217 1.95 15.50 -8.77
N ILE A 218 0.98 14.65 -9.12
CA ILE A 218 0.93 13.98 -10.43
C ILE A 218 0.72 15.02 -11.55
N GLN A 219 -0.19 15.98 -11.34
CA GLN A 219 -0.43 17.08 -12.27
C GLN A 219 0.81 17.97 -12.45
N ASP A 220 1.51 18.31 -11.36
CA ASP A 220 2.73 19.12 -11.36
C ASP A 220 3.86 18.40 -12.11
N ALA A 221 3.92 17.08 -12.02
CA ALA A 221 4.81 16.26 -12.83
C ALA A 221 4.38 16.19 -14.32
N GLY A 222 3.20 16.68 -14.69
CA GLY A 222 2.68 16.65 -16.05
C GLY A 222 2.15 15.28 -16.49
N LEU A 223 1.74 14.45 -15.53
CA LEU A 223 1.13 13.15 -15.76
C LEU A 223 -0.39 13.22 -15.56
N TYR A 224 -1.12 12.27 -16.16
CA TYR A 224 -2.55 12.09 -15.93
C TYR A 224 -2.84 11.18 -14.74
N VAL A 225 -4.10 11.17 -14.30
CA VAL A 225 -4.61 10.31 -13.23
C VAL A 225 -5.71 9.40 -13.78
N VAL A 226 -5.62 8.12 -13.42
CA VAL A 226 -6.73 7.15 -13.52
C VAL A 226 -7.24 6.88 -12.11
N MET A 227 -8.40 7.45 -11.77
CA MET A 227 -8.95 7.41 -10.42
C MET A 227 -9.93 6.25 -10.26
N ARG A 228 -9.50 5.18 -9.60
CA ARG A 228 -10.36 4.01 -9.35
C ARG A 228 -11.08 4.15 -8.02
N ILE A 229 -12.27 4.77 -8.04
CA ILE A 229 -12.97 5.10 -6.80
C ILE A 229 -13.42 3.83 -6.06
N GLY A 230 -13.87 2.80 -6.78
CA GLY A 230 -14.45 1.58 -6.20
C GLY A 230 -15.94 1.80 -5.85
N PRO A 231 -16.36 1.83 -4.57
CA PRO A 231 -15.52 1.89 -3.38
C PRO A 231 -15.13 0.51 -2.83
N TYR A 232 -15.63 -0.58 -3.42
CA TYR A 232 -14.94 -1.85 -3.35
C TYR A 232 -13.71 -1.81 -4.25
N VAL A 233 -12.54 -2.13 -3.73
CA VAL A 233 -11.27 -2.03 -4.46
C VAL A 233 -10.49 -3.34 -4.55
N CYS A 234 -10.89 -4.39 -3.81
CA CYS A 234 -10.09 -5.61 -3.64
C CYS A 234 -8.67 -5.30 -3.11
N ALA A 235 -7.73 -5.02 -4.03
CA ALA A 235 -6.40 -4.46 -3.85
C ALA A 235 -5.47 -5.19 -2.86
N GLU A 236 -5.78 -6.44 -2.52
CA GLU A 236 -5.20 -7.14 -1.35
C GLU A 236 -5.30 -6.31 -0.07
N TRP A 237 -6.34 -5.46 -0.02
CA TRP A 237 -6.58 -4.50 1.02
C TRP A 237 -7.62 -5.02 2.00
N ASN A 238 -7.49 -4.66 3.27
CA ASN A 238 -8.29 -5.11 4.37
C ASN A 238 -9.78 -4.93 4.05
N TYR A 239 -10.54 -6.02 4.12
CA TYR A 239 -11.97 -6.02 3.85
C TYR A 239 -12.37 -5.40 2.49
N GLY A 240 -11.49 -5.50 1.50
CA GLY A 240 -11.71 -5.01 0.13
C GLY A 240 -11.85 -3.48 0.04
N GLY A 241 -11.40 -2.75 1.06
CA GLY A 241 -11.54 -1.30 1.18
C GLY A 241 -12.82 -0.83 1.89
N PHE A 242 -13.71 -1.73 2.29
CA PHE A 242 -14.92 -1.34 3.02
C PHE A 242 -14.63 -1.01 4.48
N PRO A 243 -15.14 0.12 5.00
CA PRO A 243 -15.13 0.37 6.44
C PRO A 243 -15.89 -0.71 7.21
N LEU A 244 -15.32 -1.21 8.31
CA LEU A 244 -15.93 -2.32 9.04
C LEU A 244 -17.24 -1.96 9.75
N TRP A 245 -17.51 -0.67 10.00
CA TRP A 245 -18.79 -0.24 10.53
C TRP A 245 -19.97 -0.52 9.59
N LEU A 246 -19.74 -0.68 8.27
CA LEU A 246 -20.78 -1.09 7.33
C LEU A 246 -21.32 -2.48 7.65
N HIS A 247 -20.46 -3.38 8.13
CA HIS A 247 -20.82 -4.78 8.42
C HIS A 247 -21.96 -4.89 9.43
N ASN A 248 -22.01 -3.97 10.40
CA ASN A 248 -22.99 -3.98 11.48
C ASN A 248 -24.26 -3.18 11.17
N MET A 249 -24.42 -2.65 9.95
CA MET A 249 -25.61 -1.89 9.60
C MET A 249 -26.83 -2.82 9.43
N PRO A 250 -27.98 -2.52 10.08
CA PRO A 250 -29.17 -3.34 9.94
C PRO A 250 -29.62 -3.48 8.48
N GLY A 251 -29.82 -4.71 8.02
CA GLY A 251 -30.32 -5.02 6.68
C GLY A 251 -29.30 -4.80 5.55
N ILE A 252 -28.02 -4.58 5.87
CA ILE A 252 -26.97 -4.40 4.87
C ILE A 252 -26.68 -5.70 4.09
N GLN A 253 -26.46 -5.56 2.79
CA GLN A 253 -25.90 -6.61 1.95
C GLN A 253 -24.95 -5.94 0.96
N PHE A 254 -23.70 -6.38 0.94
CA PHE A 254 -22.67 -5.71 0.13
C PHE A 254 -22.82 -6.06 -1.35
N ARG A 255 -22.45 -5.11 -2.20
CA ARG A 255 -22.27 -5.30 -3.66
C ARG A 255 -23.46 -6.00 -4.34
N THR A 256 -24.68 -5.60 -3.95
CA THR A 256 -25.93 -6.10 -4.53
C THR A 256 -26.98 -4.99 -4.49
N ASP A 257 -28.16 -5.24 -5.05
CA ASP A 257 -29.27 -4.30 -5.09
C ASP A 257 -29.95 -4.15 -3.70
N ASN A 258 -29.20 -3.55 -2.77
CA ASN A 258 -29.59 -3.33 -1.40
C ASN A 258 -29.57 -1.82 -1.10
N GLN A 259 -30.71 -1.26 -0.70
CA GLN A 259 -30.83 0.19 -0.56
C GLN A 259 -29.90 0.78 0.51
N VAL A 260 -29.65 0.05 1.60
CA VAL A 260 -28.74 0.50 2.67
C VAL A 260 -27.32 0.64 2.11
N TYR A 261 -26.83 -0.38 1.40
CA TYR A 261 -25.51 -0.37 0.78
C TYR A 261 -25.39 0.69 -0.30
N LYS A 262 -26.36 0.76 -1.23
CA LYS A 262 -26.39 1.76 -2.31
C LYS A 262 -26.32 3.20 -1.77
N ASN A 263 -27.05 3.51 -0.70
CA ASN A 263 -27.02 4.84 -0.08
C ASN A 263 -25.63 5.19 0.47
N GLU A 264 -24.97 4.24 1.15
CA GLU A 264 -23.64 4.46 1.71
C GLU A 264 -22.56 4.58 0.62
N MET A 265 -22.59 3.69 -0.38
CA MET A 265 -21.72 3.76 -1.56
C MET A 265 -21.89 5.09 -2.29
N GLN A 266 -23.13 5.50 -2.58
CA GLN A 266 -23.40 6.77 -3.25
C GLN A 266 -22.91 7.95 -2.43
N THR A 267 -23.09 7.94 -1.11
CA THR A 267 -22.62 9.03 -0.23
C THR A 267 -21.12 9.19 -0.32
N PHE A 268 -20.36 8.08 -0.21
CA PHE A 268 -18.91 8.13 -0.28
C PHE A 268 -18.41 8.51 -1.67
N THR A 269 -18.91 7.87 -2.73
CA THR A 269 -18.52 8.18 -4.12
C THR A 269 -18.80 9.65 -4.46
N THR A 270 -19.98 10.16 -4.10
CA THR A 270 -20.35 11.57 -4.32
C THR A 270 -19.41 12.51 -3.57
N LYS A 271 -19.00 12.16 -2.34
CA LYS A 271 -18.05 12.95 -1.57
C LYS A 271 -16.69 13.04 -2.27
N ILE A 272 -16.13 11.92 -2.73
CA ILE A 272 -14.84 11.88 -3.43
C ILE A 272 -14.91 12.69 -4.72
N VAL A 273 -15.96 12.50 -5.53
CA VAL A 273 -16.15 13.28 -6.75
C VAL A 273 -16.29 14.78 -6.45
N ASN A 274 -17.05 15.18 -5.44
CA ASN A 274 -17.19 16.59 -5.07
C ASN A 274 -15.87 17.21 -4.61
N MET A 275 -15.04 16.46 -3.88
CA MET A 275 -13.70 16.94 -3.50
C MET A 275 -12.83 17.17 -4.74
N CYS A 276 -12.81 16.23 -5.69
CA CYS A 276 -12.09 16.39 -6.96
C CYS A 276 -12.64 17.58 -7.78
N LYS A 277 -13.96 17.76 -7.84
CA LYS A 277 -14.60 18.91 -8.52
C LYS A 277 -14.20 20.25 -7.91
N GLN A 278 -14.20 20.34 -6.58
CA GLN A 278 -13.81 21.54 -5.84
C GLN A 278 -12.33 21.86 -6.05
N ALA A 279 -11.48 20.85 -6.10
CA ALA A 279 -10.05 20.97 -6.40
C ALA A 279 -9.74 21.11 -7.91
N LYS A 280 -10.76 21.07 -8.79
CA LYS A 280 -10.65 21.15 -10.26
C LYS A 280 -9.73 20.07 -10.86
N LEU A 281 -9.81 18.85 -10.33
CA LEU A 281 -8.91 17.76 -10.71
C LEU A 281 -9.40 16.94 -11.92
N PHE A 282 -10.65 17.06 -12.34
CA PHE A 282 -11.10 16.43 -13.58
C PHE A 282 -10.50 17.13 -14.79
N ALA A 283 -10.13 16.37 -15.82
CA ALA A 283 -9.60 16.94 -17.06
C ALA A 283 -10.56 17.95 -17.69
N SER A 284 -11.87 17.71 -17.62
CA SER A 284 -12.93 18.67 -17.99
C SER A 284 -12.81 20.05 -17.32
N GLN A 285 -12.12 20.13 -16.18
CA GLN A 285 -11.86 21.36 -15.41
C GLN A 285 -10.40 21.84 -15.53
N GLY A 286 -9.58 21.18 -16.36
CA GLY A 286 -8.15 21.43 -16.51
C GLY A 286 -7.24 20.63 -15.57
N GLY A 287 -7.78 19.66 -14.82
CA GLY A 287 -7.04 18.78 -13.92
C GLY A 287 -6.46 17.52 -14.59
N PRO A 288 -5.77 16.64 -13.84
CA PRO A 288 -5.09 15.49 -14.41
C PRO A 288 -5.99 14.25 -14.60
N ILE A 289 -7.18 14.18 -13.99
CA ILE A 289 -7.99 12.95 -14.00
C ILE A 289 -8.65 12.77 -15.38
N ILE A 290 -8.24 11.72 -16.10
CA ILE A 290 -8.73 11.41 -17.46
C ILE A 290 -9.70 10.23 -17.50
N LEU A 291 -9.65 9.35 -16.51
CA LEU A 291 -10.56 8.20 -16.36
C LEU A 291 -10.95 8.04 -14.89
N ALA A 292 -12.19 7.60 -14.66
CA ALA A 292 -12.65 7.19 -13.34
C ALA A 292 -13.26 5.79 -13.37
N GLN A 293 -13.04 4.98 -12.33
CA GLN A 293 -13.65 3.65 -12.21
C GLN A 293 -14.69 3.60 -11.09
N ILE A 294 -15.81 2.96 -11.37
CA ILE A 294 -16.82 2.56 -10.39
C ILE A 294 -16.86 1.03 -10.30
N GLU A 295 -17.04 0.49 -9.09
CA GLU A 295 -16.81 -0.93 -8.77
C GLU A 295 -15.37 -1.42 -9.11
N ASN A 296 -15.12 -2.68 -8.82
CA ASN A 296 -13.91 -3.42 -9.14
C ASN A 296 -14.22 -4.90 -9.33
N GLU A 297 -13.96 -5.43 -10.53
CA GLU A 297 -14.06 -6.85 -10.87
C GLU A 297 -15.39 -7.51 -10.47
N TYR A 298 -16.49 -6.76 -10.56
CA TYR A 298 -17.79 -7.27 -10.13
C TYR A 298 -18.29 -8.41 -11.03
N GLY A 299 -18.01 -8.36 -12.33
CA GLY A 299 -18.40 -9.42 -13.27
C GLY A 299 -17.84 -10.79 -12.92
N ASN A 300 -16.66 -10.86 -12.28
CA ASN A 300 -16.07 -12.11 -11.78
C ASN A 300 -16.91 -12.77 -10.68
N VAL A 301 -17.67 -11.98 -9.91
CA VAL A 301 -18.42 -12.42 -8.72
C VAL A 301 -19.91 -12.14 -8.82
N MET A 302 -20.42 -11.67 -9.96
CA MET A 302 -21.82 -11.26 -10.12
C MET A 302 -22.78 -12.45 -10.11
N THR A 303 -22.38 -13.60 -10.67
CA THR A 303 -23.25 -14.77 -10.88
C THR A 303 -24.03 -15.20 -9.63
N PRO A 304 -23.40 -15.35 -8.44
CA PRO A 304 -24.12 -15.74 -7.23
C PRO A 304 -25.17 -14.72 -6.74
N TYR A 305 -25.12 -13.45 -7.15
CA TYR A 305 -26.12 -12.43 -6.81
C TYR A 305 -27.35 -12.43 -7.74
N GLY A 306 -27.32 -13.19 -8.83
CA GLY A 306 -28.45 -13.32 -9.77
C GLY A 306 -28.94 -11.99 -10.32
N ASN A 307 -30.26 -11.80 -10.39
CA ASN A 307 -30.88 -10.59 -10.92
C ASN A 307 -30.56 -9.33 -10.08
N ALA A 308 -30.35 -9.48 -8.78
CA ALA A 308 -29.99 -8.36 -7.91
C ALA A 308 -28.60 -7.81 -8.26
N GLY A 309 -27.65 -8.68 -8.66
CA GLY A 309 -26.34 -8.24 -9.14
C GLY A 309 -26.42 -7.44 -10.44
N LYS A 310 -27.28 -7.87 -11.38
CA LYS A 310 -27.54 -7.13 -12.63
C LYS A 310 -28.23 -5.78 -12.38
N ALA A 311 -29.20 -5.72 -11.46
CA ALA A 311 -29.84 -4.48 -11.08
C ALA A 311 -28.82 -3.51 -10.43
N TYR A 312 -27.95 -4.03 -9.57
CA TYR A 312 -26.89 -3.28 -8.93
C TYR A 312 -25.87 -2.70 -9.92
N ILE A 313 -25.36 -3.47 -10.88
CA ILE A 313 -24.36 -2.94 -11.82
C ILE A 313 -24.95 -1.87 -12.75
N ASN A 314 -26.21 -2.01 -13.15
CA ASN A 314 -26.96 -0.98 -13.86
C ASN A 314 -27.11 0.29 -13.02
N TRP A 315 -27.45 0.15 -11.73
CA TRP A 315 -27.50 1.27 -10.80
C TRP A 315 -26.12 1.94 -10.61
N CYS A 316 -25.03 1.17 -10.51
CA CYS A 316 -23.66 1.71 -10.39
C CYS A 316 -23.30 2.59 -11.58
N ALA A 317 -23.58 2.13 -12.81
CA ALA A 317 -23.36 2.89 -14.02
C ALA A 317 -24.20 4.18 -14.03
N GLN A 318 -25.50 4.10 -13.74
CA GLN A 318 -26.38 5.26 -13.69
C GLN A 318 -25.96 6.28 -12.61
N MET A 319 -25.56 5.80 -11.43
CA MET A 319 -25.09 6.64 -10.34
C MET A 319 -23.79 7.35 -10.72
N ALA A 320 -22.83 6.64 -11.31
CA ALA A 320 -21.57 7.22 -11.77
C ALA A 320 -21.78 8.29 -12.85
N GLU A 321 -22.59 8.00 -13.87
CA GLU A 321 -22.96 8.96 -14.93
C GLU A 321 -23.67 10.20 -14.36
N SER A 322 -24.58 10.02 -13.39
CA SER A 322 -25.32 11.14 -12.77
C SER A 322 -24.43 12.13 -12.04
N LEU A 323 -23.19 11.76 -11.71
CA LEU A 323 -22.23 12.65 -11.07
C LEU A 323 -21.61 13.66 -12.04
N ASP A 324 -21.81 13.51 -13.35
CA ASP A 324 -21.44 14.48 -14.40
C ASP A 324 -20.00 15.02 -14.24
N ILE A 325 -19.02 14.12 -14.37
CA ILE A 325 -17.60 14.46 -14.18
C ILE A 325 -16.91 14.93 -15.47
N GLY A 326 -17.60 14.86 -16.61
CA GLY A 326 -17.10 15.32 -17.91
C GLY A 326 -15.91 14.52 -18.47
N ILE A 327 -15.67 13.31 -17.99
CA ILE A 327 -14.67 12.35 -18.48
C ILE A 327 -15.27 10.94 -18.52
N PRO A 328 -14.69 9.98 -19.27
CA PRO A 328 -15.21 8.62 -19.35
C PRO A 328 -15.09 7.85 -18.03
N TRP A 329 -16.10 6.99 -17.79
CA TRP A 329 -16.07 5.99 -16.73
C TRP A 329 -15.69 4.60 -17.27
N ILE A 330 -15.01 3.83 -16.44
CA ILE A 330 -14.61 2.44 -16.72
C ILE A 330 -15.15 1.47 -15.66
N MET A 331 -15.22 0.18 -16.02
CA MET A 331 -15.45 -0.96 -15.13
C MET A 331 -14.56 -2.13 -15.55
N CYS A 332 -13.66 -2.60 -14.67
CA CYS A 332 -12.81 -3.74 -14.97
C CYS A 332 -13.51 -5.08 -14.76
N GLN A 333 -13.18 -6.06 -15.61
CA GLN A 333 -13.74 -7.42 -15.58
C GLN A 333 -15.29 -7.43 -15.54
N GLN A 334 -15.92 -6.53 -16.31
CA GLN A 334 -17.37 -6.41 -16.41
C GLN A 334 -17.81 -6.57 -17.87
N SER A 335 -17.96 -7.81 -18.34
CA SER A 335 -18.28 -8.10 -19.75
C SER A 335 -19.60 -7.47 -20.24
N ASP A 336 -20.56 -7.26 -19.35
CA ASP A 336 -21.85 -6.62 -19.62
C ASP A 336 -21.94 -5.20 -19.03
N ALA A 337 -20.82 -4.47 -18.93
CA ALA A 337 -20.82 -3.07 -18.48
C ALA A 337 -21.87 -2.23 -19.24
N PRO A 338 -22.80 -1.57 -18.54
CA PRO A 338 -23.82 -0.74 -19.17
C PRO A 338 -23.21 0.46 -19.89
N GLN A 339 -23.73 0.81 -21.07
CA GLN A 339 -23.26 1.99 -21.80
C GLN A 339 -23.62 3.29 -21.04
N PRO A 340 -22.76 4.33 -21.09
CA PRO A 340 -21.52 4.46 -21.87
C PRO A 340 -20.24 3.98 -21.16
N ILE A 341 -20.35 3.22 -20.07
CA ILE A 341 -19.19 2.75 -19.30
C ILE A 341 -18.34 1.81 -20.16
N ILE A 342 -17.02 2.05 -20.21
CA ILE A 342 -16.09 1.20 -20.95
C ILE A 342 -15.69 0.00 -20.07
N ASN A 343 -15.93 -1.22 -20.55
CA ASN A 343 -15.40 -2.40 -19.87
C ASN A 343 -13.90 -2.56 -20.16
N THR A 344 -13.13 -2.96 -19.15
CA THR A 344 -11.68 -3.12 -19.25
C THR A 344 -11.24 -4.52 -18.79
N CYS A 345 -9.98 -4.86 -19.09
CA CYS A 345 -9.40 -6.16 -18.76
C CYS A 345 -8.38 -6.07 -17.62
N ASN A 346 -8.24 -7.15 -16.86
CA ASN A 346 -7.23 -7.35 -15.82
C ASN A 346 -6.60 -8.75 -16.01
N GLY A 347 -5.31 -8.91 -15.75
CA GLY A 347 -4.65 -10.20 -15.95
C GLY A 347 -3.15 -10.14 -16.14
N PHE A 348 -2.53 -11.29 -16.37
CA PHE A 348 -1.16 -11.35 -16.89
C PHE A 348 -1.09 -11.01 -18.38
N TYR A 349 -2.16 -11.31 -19.12
CA TYR A 349 -2.31 -11.10 -20.55
C TYR A 349 -3.76 -10.68 -20.85
N CYS A 350 -3.94 -9.68 -21.71
CA CYS A 350 -5.25 -9.23 -22.20
C CYS A 350 -5.17 -8.87 -23.69
N ASP A 351 -4.31 -9.59 -24.43
CA ASP A 351 -4.13 -9.43 -25.87
C ASP A 351 -5.35 -10.01 -26.62
N TYR A 352 -5.27 -11.16 -27.30
CA TYR A 352 -6.31 -11.56 -28.24
C TYR A 352 -7.60 -12.10 -27.56
N ASP A 353 -7.55 -12.44 -26.28
CA ASP A 353 -8.68 -13.01 -25.53
C ASP A 353 -9.66 -11.95 -24.98
N PHE A 354 -9.32 -10.66 -25.10
CA PHE A 354 -10.17 -9.56 -24.64
C PHE A 354 -10.58 -8.65 -25.79
N SER A 355 -11.87 -8.30 -25.83
CA SER A 355 -12.42 -7.23 -26.66
C SER A 355 -13.46 -6.43 -25.84
N PRO A 356 -13.53 -5.10 -26.02
CA PRO A 356 -14.56 -4.31 -25.37
C PRO A 356 -15.95 -4.77 -25.84
N ASN A 357 -16.94 -4.66 -24.94
CA ASN A 357 -18.31 -5.12 -25.19
C ASN A 357 -19.09 -4.19 -26.14
N ASN A 358 -18.55 -3.01 -26.42
CA ASN A 358 -19.05 -2.06 -27.41
C ASN A 358 -17.98 -1.79 -28.47
N PRO A 359 -18.27 -1.98 -29.77
CA PRO A 359 -17.32 -1.72 -30.85
C PRO A 359 -16.85 -0.26 -30.97
N LYS A 360 -17.53 0.68 -30.30
CA LYS A 360 -17.12 2.11 -30.22
C LYS A 360 -16.19 2.42 -29.05
N SER A 361 -15.91 1.45 -28.18
CA SER A 361 -15.01 1.66 -27.04
C SER A 361 -13.59 1.24 -27.37
N PRO A 362 -12.57 1.95 -26.84
CA PRO A 362 -11.19 1.56 -27.01
C PRO A 362 -10.86 0.33 -26.15
N LYS A 363 -9.83 -0.40 -26.54
CA LYS A 363 -9.34 -1.56 -25.80
C LYS A 363 -8.38 -1.13 -24.69
N ILE A 364 -8.78 -1.35 -23.43
CA ILE A 364 -8.10 -0.87 -22.22
C ILE A 364 -7.73 -2.04 -21.30
N PHE A 365 -6.48 -2.06 -20.82
CA PHE A 365 -5.92 -3.02 -19.88
C PHE A 365 -5.59 -2.32 -18.55
N THR A 366 -6.52 -2.37 -17.59
CA THR A 366 -6.44 -1.65 -16.31
C THR A 366 -5.54 -2.32 -15.28
N GLU A 367 -5.30 -3.63 -15.39
CA GLU A 367 -4.31 -4.30 -14.54
C GLU A 367 -3.51 -5.32 -15.32
N ASN A 368 -2.35 -4.91 -15.81
CA ASN A 368 -1.30 -5.82 -16.23
C ASN A 368 -0.48 -6.24 -15.00
N TRP A 369 -0.71 -7.44 -14.50
CA TRP A 369 -0.05 -7.92 -13.28
C TRP A 369 1.44 -8.15 -13.50
N VAL A 370 2.30 -7.26 -13.01
CA VAL A 370 3.76 -7.33 -13.24
C VAL A 370 4.50 -8.30 -12.33
N GLY A 371 3.77 -8.99 -11.48
CA GLY A 371 4.23 -9.94 -10.47
C GLY A 371 3.01 -10.38 -9.67
N TRP A 372 3.16 -10.62 -8.37
CA TRP A 372 2.04 -11.06 -7.53
C TRP A 372 2.24 -10.63 -6.07
N PHE A 373 1.13 -10.56 -5.32
CA PHE A 373 1.17 -10.34 -3.88
C PHE A 373 1.63 -11.58 -3.13
N LYS A 374 2.03 -11.40 -1.86
CA LYS A 374 2.51 -12.47 -0.99
C LYS A 374 1.67 -12.59 0.27
N LYS A 375 1.40 -13.81 0.73
CA LYS A 375 0.83 -14.08 2.06
C LYS A 375 1.89 -14.63 3.02
N TRP A 376 1.62 -14.53 4.32
CA TRP A 376 2.42 -15.20 5.33
C TRP A 376 2.44 -16.72 5.09
N GLY A 377 3.63 -17.30 4.98
CA GLY A 377 3.85 -18.70 4.60
C GLY A 377 4.15 -18.92 3.11
N ASP A 378 3.91 -17.92 2.26
CA ASP A 378 4.21 -18.02 0.83
C ASP A 378 5.70 -17.71 0.56
N LYS A 379 6.14 -18.16 -0.62
CA LYS A 379 7.40 -17.82 -1.29
C LYS A 379 7.27 -16.44 -1.95
N ASP A 380 8.36 -15.93 -2.49
CA ASP A 380 8.38 -14.62 -3.16
C ASP A 380 8.14 -14.81 -4.68
N PRO A 381 6.94 -14.53 -5.20
CA PRO A 381 6.68 -14.63 -6.63
C PRO A 381 7.32 -13.46 -7.37
N TYR A 382 7.93 -13.74 -8.51
CA TYR A 382 8.43 -12.71 -9.43
C TYR A 382 8.03 -13.04 -10.86
N ARG A 383 7.88 -12.01 -11.71
CA ARG A 383 7.57 -12.15 -13.13
C ARG A 383 8.67 -11.43 -13.91
N SER A 384 9.25 -12.11 -14.90
CA SER A 384 10.43 -11.58 -15.59
C SER A 384 10.09 -10.33 -16.43
N ALA A 385 11.09 -9.49 -16.68
CA ALA A 385 10.92 -8.26 -17.46
C ALA A 385 10.48 -8.57 -18.90
N GLU A 386 11.00 -9.65 -19.46
CA GLU A 386 10.73 -10.11 -20.82
C GLU A 386 9.27 -10.51 -21.01
N ASP A 387 8.70 -11.24 -20.04
CA ASP A 387 7.30 -11.69 -20.14
C ASP A 387 6.31 -10.54 -19.91
N VAL A 388 6.64 -9.58 -19.02
CA VAL A 388 5.83 -8.35 -18.89
C VAL A 388 5.92 -7.53 -20.19
N ALA A 389 7.11 -7.35 -20.77
CA ALA A 389 7.26 -6.65 -22.04
C ALA A 389 6.52 -7.37 -23.18
N PHE A 390 6.56 -8.70 -23.21
CA PHE A 390 5.81 -9.52 -24.14
C PHE A 390 4.30 -9.30 -24.02
N SER A 391 3.74 -9.33 -22.80
CA SER A 391 2.30 -9.13 -22.61
C SER A 391 1.84 -7.76 -23.08
N VAL A 392 2.63 -6.71 -22.81
CA VAL A 392 2.36 -5.34 -23.24
C VAL A 392 2.46 -5.21 -24.77
N ALA A 393 3.54 -5.68 -25.37
CA ALA A 393 3.73 -5.58 -26.83
C ALA A 393 2.65 -6.36 -27.58
N ARG A 394 2.26 -7.54 -27.10
CA ARG A 394 1.13 -8.33 -27.62
C ARG A 394 -0.20 -7.60 -27.49
N PHE A 395 -0.42 -6.92 -26.36
CA PHE A 395 -1.62 -6.11 -26.15
C PHE A 395 -1.73 -4.98 -27.18
N PHE A 396 -0.68 -4.18 -27.37
CA PHE A 396 -0.65 -3.12 -28.38
C PHE A 396 -0.72 -3.66 -29.83
N GLN A 397 -0.03 -4.77 -30.12
CA GLN A 397 -0.17 -5.49 -31.38
C GLN A 397 -1.64 -5.84 -31.68
N SER A 398 -2.39 -6.25 -30.65
CA SER A 398 -3.80 -6.63 -30.77
C SER A 398 -4.77 -5.44 -30.84
N GLY A 399 -4.28 -4.19 -31.01
CA GLY A 399 -5.08 -2.97 -31.06
C GLY A 399 -5.42 -2.36 -29.68
N GLY A 400 -4.71 -2.78 -28.63
CA GLY A 400 -4.78 -2.11 -27.33
C GLY A 400 -4.21 -0.70 -27.39
N VAL A 401 -4.74 0.23 -26.59
CA VAL A 401 -4.27 1.64 -26.55
C VAL A 401 -4.01 2.19 -25.14
N PHE A 402 -4.42 1.46 -24.11
CA PHE A 402 -4.16 1.83 -22.73
C PHE A 402 -3.68 0.59 -21.96
N ASN A 403 -2.48 0.65 -21.38
CA ASN A 403 -1.95 -0.39 -20.51
C ASN A 403 -1.55 0.21 -19.16
N ASN A 404 -2.09 -0.31 -18.07
CA ASN A 404 -1.70 0.03 -16.71
C ASN A 404 -0.94 -1.13 -16.04
N TYR A 405 0.24 -0.84 -15.50
CA TYR A 405 1.01 -1.80 -14.69
C TYR A 405 0.46 -1.89 -13.26
N TYR A 406 -0.09 -3.05 -12.90
CA TYR A 406 -0.50 -3.33 -11.53
C TYR A 406 0.53 -4.28 -10.88
N MET A 407 1.45 -3.84 -10.03
CA MET A 407 1.73 -2.47 -9.58
C MET A 407 2.93 -1.85 -10.30
N TYR A 408 2.97 -0.52 -10.47
CA TYR A 408 4.22 0.15 -10.86
C TYR A 408 5.09 0.48 -9.64
N HIS A 409 4.46 0.88 -8.53
CA HIS A 409 5.03 0.84 -7.19
C HIS A 409 4.02 0.19 -6.25
N GLY A 410 4.38 -0.96 -5.69
CA GLY A 410 3.51 -1.69 -4.78
C GLY A 410 3.54 -1.14 -3.35
N GLY A 411 4.73 -0.92 -2.79
CA GLY A 411 4.95 -0.28 -1.49
C GLY A 411 4.69 -1.18 -0.28
N THR A 412 4.25 -0.59 0.83
CA THR A 412 4.11 -1.26 2.14
C THR A 412 2.69 -1.14 2.69
N ASN A 413 2.13 -2.25 3.15
CA ASN A 413 0.90 -2.29 3.95
C ASN A 413 1.18 -1.83 5.40
N PHE A 414 1.35 -0.51 5.59
CA PHE A 414 1.59 0.08 6.92
C PHE A 414 0.41 -0.13 7.88
N GLY A 415 0.70 -0.10 9.18
CA GLY A 415 -0.33 -0.28 10.20
C GLY A 415 -0.96 -1.68 10.17
N ARG A 416 -2.21 -1.76 10.62
CA ARG A 416 -2.97 -3.03 10.72
C ARG A 416 -4.22 -3.08 9.82
N THR A 417 -4.59 -1.98 9.19
CA THR A 417 -5.82 -1.86 8.39
C THR A 417 -5.53 -1.76 6.89
N SER A 418 -4.40 -2.32 6.44
CA SER A 418 -3.96 -2.22 5.04
C SER A 418 -4.02 -3.58 4.37
N GLY A 419 -3.08 -4.50 4.57
CA GLY A 419 -3.13 -5.83 3.92
C GLY A 419 -4.12 -6.80 4.58
N GLY A 420 -4.86 -7.59 3.79
CA GLY A 420 -5.68 -8.69 4.32
C GLY A 420 -6.36 -9.59 3.27
N PRO A 421 -6.73 -10.83 3.63
CA PRO A 421 -6.30 -11.58 4.83
C PRO A 421 -4.96 -12.27 4.56
N PHE A 422 -4.13 -12.39 5.59
CA PHE A 422 -2.78 -12.96 5.55
C PHE A 422 -1.78 -12.30 4.58
N ILE A 423 -2.14 -11.21 3.92
CA ILE A 423 -1.23 -10.45 3.08
C ILE A 423 -0.06 -9.94 3.95
N THR A 424 1.16 -10.07 3.44
CA THR A 424 2.37 -9.60 4.13
C THR A 424 2.37 -8.09 4.28
N THR A 425 3.23 -7.57 5.15
CA THR A 425 3.41 -6.12 5.28
C THR A 425 4.08 -5.54 4.05
N SER A 426 5.00 -6.27 3.42
CA SER A 426 5.49 -5.92 2.08
C SER A 426 4.37 -6.11 1.06
N TYR A 427 4.21 -5.14 0.17
CA TYR A 427 3.40 -5.23 -1.04
C TYR A 427 4.26 -4.94 -2.27
N ASP A 428 5.51 -5.38 -2.28
CA ASP A 428 6.49 -5.14 -3.36
C ASP A 428 5.96 -5.47 -4.77
N TYR A 429 5.23 -6.59 -4.89
CA TYR A 429 4.59 -7.07 -6.12
C TYR A 429 5.57 -7.39 -7.26
N ASN A 430 6.88 -7.42 -7.00
CA ASN A 430 7.94 -7.43 -8.01
C ASN A 430 7.79 -6.27 -9.01
N ALA A 431 7.32 -5.12 -8.52
CA ALA A 431 7.02 -3.94 -9.32
C ALA A 431 8.29 -3.30 -9.93
N PRO A 432 8.17 -2.52 -11.03
CA PRO A 432 9.26 -1.71 -11.58
C PRO A 432 9.93 -0.77 -10.56
N LEU A 433 9.17 -0.26 -9.59
CA LEU A 433 9.70 0.40 -8.40
C LEU A 433 9.47 -0.51 -7.20
N ASP A 434 10.54 -0.94 -6.53
CA ASP A 434 10.46 -1.87 -5.40
C ASP A 434 9.67 -1.28 -4.20
N GLU A 435 9.46 -2.08 -3.16
CA GLU A 435 8.79 -1.64 -1.91
C GLU A 435 9.35 -0.32 -1.34
N TYR A 436 10.64 -0.06 -1.55
CA TYR A 436 11.38 1.05 -0.98
C TYR A 436 11.49 2.26 -1.92
N GLY A 437 11.02 2.12 -3.17
CA GLY A 437 11.09 3.14 -4.21
C GLY A 437 12.37 3.11 -5.06
N ASN A 438 13.19 2.06 -4.97
CA ASN A 438 14.34 1.88 -5.86
C ASN A 438 13.91 1.39 -7.24
N LEU A 439 14.73 1.63 -8.27
CA LEU A 439 14.49 1.07 -9.59
C LEU A 439 14.77 -0.44 -9.58
N ASN A 440 13.74 -1.25 -9.79
CA ASN A 440 13.87 -2.70 -9.94
C ASN A 440 14.38 -3.02 -11.35
N GLN A 441 15.69 -3.08 -11.47
CA GLN A 441 16.40 -3.34 -12.72
C GLN A 441 16.64 -4.84 -12.90
N PRO A 442 16.40 -5.42 -14.10
CA PRO A 442 16.24 -4.73 -15.39
C PRO A 442 14.80 -4.33 -15.75
N LYS A 443 13.80 -4.69 -14.95
CA LYS A 443 12.37 -4.52 -15.32
C LYS A 443 12.02 -3.07 -15.65
N TRP A 444 12.38 -2.12 -14.79
CA TRP A 444 12.09 -0.72 -15.03
C TRP A 444 12.74 -0.19 -16.32
N GLY A 445 14.03 -0.49 -16.55
CA GLY A 445 14.76 -0.03 -17.73
C GLY A 445 14.26 -0.66 -19.02
N HIS A 446 13.96 -1.96 -19.00
CA HIS A 446 13.43 -2.68 -20.16
C HIS A 446 12.04 -2.19 -20.56
N LEU A 447 11.17 -1.93 -19.57
CA LEU A 447 9.86 -1.34 -19.84
C LEU A 447 9.97 0.10 -20.33
N LYS A 448 10.89 0.91 -19.80
CA LYS A 448 11.17 2.26 -20.33
C LYS A 448 11.54 2.23 -21.82
N GLN A 449 12.38 1.30 -22.24
CA GLN A 449 12.74 1.12 -23.65
C GLN A 449 11.52 0.71 -24.49
N LEU A 450 10.72 -0.25 -24.01
CA LEU A 450 9.46 -0.64 -24.65
C LEU A 450 8.50 0.55 -24.82
N HIS A 451 8.34 1.37 -23.78
CA HIS A 451 7.48 2.55 -23.80
C HIS A 451 7.89 3.52 -24.91
N ALA A 452 9.20 3.84 -24.98
CA ALA A 452 9.74 4.70 -26.03
C ALA A 452 9.47 4.13 -27.43
N SER A 453 9.64 2.82 -27.63
CA SER A 453 9.37 2.17 -28.92
C SER A 453 7.90 2.17 -29.31
N ILE A 454 6.98 1.97 -28.36
CA ILE A 454 5.53 2.09 -28.63
C ILE A 454 5.17 3.54 -28.98
N LYS A 455 5.75 4.51 -28.26
CA LYS A 455 5.50 5.94 -28.48
C LYS A 455 5.97 6.43 -29.84
N MET A 456 7.03 5.85 -30.41
CA MET A 456 7.42 6.11 -31.80
C MET A 456 6.28 5.83 -32.80
N GLY A 457 5.47 4.80 -32.54
CA GLY A 457 4.35 4.41 -33.38
C GLY A 457 3.01 5.05 -33.02
N GLU A 458 2.91 5.88 -31.97
CA GLU A 458 1.62 6.32 -31.37
C GLU A 458 0.60 6.78 -32.41
N LYS A 459 0.98 7.72 -33.29
CA LYS A 459 0.07 8.25 -34.32
C LYS A 459 -0.39 7.19 -35.32
N ILE A 460 0.49 6.27 -35.71
CA ILE A 460 0.16 5.20 -36.66
C ILE A 460 -0.76 4.19 -35.96
N LEU A 461 -0.44 3.78 -34.73
CA LEU A 461 -1.24 2.82 -33.97
C LEU A 461 -2.70 3.28 -33.79
N THR A 462 -2.93 4.58 -33.60
CA THR A 462 -4.28 5.11 -33.32
C THR A 462 -5.07 5.58 -34.55
N ASN A 463 -4.42 5.82 -35.69
CA ASN A 463 -5.05 6.43 -36.87
C ASN A 463 -4.99 5.58 -38.15
N SER A 464 -4.49 4.36 -38.07
CA SER A 464 -4.28 3.50 -39.24
C SER A 464 -5.12 2.23 -39.22
N THR A 465 -5.08 1.48 -40.33
CA THR A 465 -5.72 0.17 -40.43
C THR A 465 -4.74 -0.91 -40.00
N ARG A 466 -5.19 -1.80 -39.11
CA ARG A 466 -4.45 -3.00 -38.68
C ARG A 466 -4.72 -4.17 -39.62
N SER A 467 -3.67 -4.88 -40.03
CA SER A 467 -3.75 -6.15 -40.75
C SER A 467 -2.81 -7.19 -40.14
N ASP A 468 -3.32 -8.38 -39.84
CA ASP A 468 -2.53 -9.49 -39.29
C ASP A 468 -2.22 -10.52 -40.40
N GLN A 469 -0.94 -10.83 -40.59
CA GLN A 469 -0.45 -11.86 -41.49
C GLN A 469 0.18 -13.00 -40.69
N LYS A 470 -0.42 -14.18 -40.73
CA LYS A 470 0.16 -15.40 -40.15
C LYS A 470 1.27 -15.91 -41.07
N ILE A 471 2.51 -15.87 -40.58
CA ILE A 471 3.69 -16.41 -41.29
C ILE A 471 3.82 -17.91 -41.00
N SER A 472 3.50 -18.32 -39.77
CA SER A 472 3.40 -19.73 -39.37
C SER A 472 2.33 -19.88 -38.27
N SER A 473 2.24 -21.07 -37.65
CA SER A 473 1.34 -21.31 -36.50
C SER A 473 1.64 -20.43 -35.29
N PHE A 474 2.90 -20.02 -35.11
CA PHE A 474 3.38 -19.26 -33.94
C PHE A 474 3.87 -17.85 -34.28
N ILE A 475 4.14 -17.59 -35.57
CA ILE A 475 4.68 -16.31 -36.03
C ILE A 475 3.59 -15.50 -36.72
N THR A 476 3.34 -14.30 -36.19
CA THR A 476 2.39 -13.33 -36.76
C THR A 476 3.08 -12.00 -37.00
N LEU A 477 2.94 -11.47 -38.20
CA LEU A 477 3.31 -10.11 -38.56
C LEU A 477 2.04 -9.25 -38.57
N THR A 478 1.94 -8.30 -37.64
CA THR A 478 0.86 -7.33 -37.61
C THR A 478 1.38 -6.01 -38.15
N LYS A 479 0.71 -5.48 -39.18
CA LYS A 479 1.02 -4.19 -39.82
C LYS A 479 -0.07 -3.17 -39.50
N PHE A 480 0.33 -2.01 -39.03
CA PHE A 480 -0.49 -0.81 -38.93
C PHE A 480 -0.08 0.11 -40.08
N SER A 481 -0.98 0.39 -41.02
CA SER A 481 -0.65 1.11 -42.26
C SER A 481 -1.61 2.27 -42.50
N ASN A 482 -1.06 3.47 -42.63
CA ASN A 482 -1.84 4.65 -42.99
C ASN A 482 -2.03 4.68 -44.52
N PRO A 483 -3.26 4.51 -45.04
CA PRO A 483 -3.48 4.45 -46.48
C PRO A 483 -3.23 5.79 -47.18
N THR A 484 -3.24 6.91 -46.45
CA THR A 484 -3.05 8.25 -46.98
C THR A 484 -1.57 8.64 -47.06
N THR A 485 -0.79 8.36 -46.01
CA THR A 485 0.64 8.74 -45.96
C THR A 485 1.57 7.62 -46.42
N GLY A 486 1.11 6.37 -46.43
CA GLY A 486 1.94 5.19 -46.70
C GLY A 486 2.85 4.78 -45.53
N GLU A 487 2.79 5.49 -44.40
CA GLU A 487 3.54 5.15 -43.18
C GLU A 487 3.07 3.82 -42.61
N ARG A 488 4.02 3.05 -42.07
CA ARG A 488 3.77 1.71 -41.52
C ARG A 488 4.45 1.55 -40.17
N PHE A 489 3.85 0.76 -39.29
CA PHE A 489 4.43 0.35 -38.02
C PHE A 489 4.07 -1.12 -37.78
N CYS A 490 5.05 -1.95 -37.41
CA CYS A 490 4.85 -3.40 -37.38
C CYS A 490 5.22 -4.04 -36.04
N PHE A 491 4.49 -5.10 -35.70
CA PHE A 491 4.86 -6.05 -34.66
C PHE A 491 5.06 -7.41 -35.29
N LEU A 492 6.19 -8.06 -34.99
CA LEU A 492 6.49 -9.42 -35.39
C LEU A 492 6.59 -10.28 -34.14
N SER A 493 5.55 -11.07 -33.86
CA SER A 493 5.42 -11.85 -32.63
C SER A 493 5.73 -13.33 -32.87
N ASN A 494 6.50 -13.92 -31.96
CA ASN A 494 6.70 -15.36 -31.84
C ASN A 494 6.06 -15.88 -30.54
N THR A 495 4.97 -16.64 -30.67
CA THR A 495 4.27 -17.25 -29.53
C THR A 495 4.71 -18.69 -29.24
N ASP A 496 5.70 -19.22 -29.97
CA ASP A 496 6.35 -20.48 -29.64
C ASP A 496 7.14 -20.28 -28.34
N ASN A 497 6.90 -21.12 -27.34
CA ASN A 497 7.55 -21.03 -26.03
C ASN A 497 8.86 -21.83 -25.96
N LYS A 498 9.32 -22.40 -27.07
CA LYS A 498 10.53 -23.24 -27.14
C LYS A 498 11.49 -22.76 -28.22
N ASN A 499 10.99 -22.49 -29.43
CA ASN A 499 11.83 -22.31 -30.61
C ASN A 499 11.94 -20.84 -31.01
N ASP A 500 13.18 -20.37 -31.14
CA ASP A 500 13.49 -19.09 -31.79
C ASP A 500 13.25 -19.20 -33.30
N ALA A 501 12.97 -18.07 -33.94
CA ALA A 501 12.72 -18.03 -35.38
C ALA A 501 13.54 -16.93 -36.05
N THR A 502 13.95 -17.17 -37.30
CA THR A 502 14.49 -16.11 -38.17
C THR A 502 13.56 -15.93 -39.37
N ILE A 503 13.00 -14.73 -39.50
CA ILE A 503 11.96 -14.41 -40.48
C ILE A 503 12.51 -13.47 -41.54
N ASP A 504 12.35 -13.83 -42.80
CA ASP A 504 12.71 -13.01 -43.95
C ASP A 504 11.46 -12.28 -44.47
N LEU A 505 11.42 -10.96 -44.29
CA LEU A 505 10.36 -10.07 -44.78
C LEU A 505 10.70 -9.46 -46.15
N GLN A 506 11.60 -10.09 -46.90
CA GLN A 506 12.04 -9.69 -48.24
C GLN A 506 12.68 -8.30 -48.21
N ALA A 507 12.09 -7.34 -48.94
CA ALA A 507 12.59 -5.96 -49.02
C ALA A 507 12.62 -5.25 -47.65
N ASP A 508 11.80 -5.69 -46.70
CA ASP A 508 11.75 -5.13 -45.33
C ASP A 508 12.82 -5.75 -44.40
N GLY A 509 13.64 -6.70 -44.88
CA GLY A 509 14.78 -7.26 -44.15
C GLY A 509 14.52 -8.56 -43.40
N LYS A 510 15.55 -9.07 -42.71
CA LYS A 510 15.54 -10.36 -42.00
C LYS A 510 15.70 -10.17 -40.50
N TYR A 511 14.83 -10.79 -39.71
CA TYR A 511 14.74 -10.57 -38.26
C TYR A 511 14.86 -11.86 -37.47
N PHE A 512 15.71 -11.85 -36.45
CA PHE A 512 15.77 -12.90 -35.43
C PHE A 512 14.80 -12.56 -34.28
N VAL A 513 13.83 -13.44 -34.08
CA VAL A 513 12.73 -13.29 -33.12
C VAL A 513 12.77 -14.46 -32.13
N PRO A 514 13.30 -14.25 -30.91
CA PRO A 514 13.33 -15.26 -29.87
C PRO A 514 11.96 -15.87 -29.57
N ALA A 515 11.94 -17.08 -29.05
CA ALA A 515 10.76 -17.72 -28.50
C ALA A 515 10.07 -16.79 -27.49
N TRP A 516 8.74 -16.77 -27.50
CA TRP A 516 7.93 -15.95 -26.59
C TRP A 516 8.33 -14.47 -26.58
N SER A 517 8.51 -13.89 -27.77
CA SER A 517 8.93 -12.49 -27.91
C SER A 517 8.17 -11.73 -29.00
N VAL A 518 8.21 -10.41 -28.94
CA VAL A 518 7.71 -9.51 -29.99
C VAL A 518 8.81 -8.55 -30.38
N SER A 519 9.13 -8.50 -31.67
CA SER A 519 9.93 -7.44 -32.27
C SER A 519 9.04 -6.30 -32.74
N ILE A 520 9.35 -5.07 -32.32
CA ILE A 520 8.69 -3.84 -32.76
C ILE A 520 9.54 -3.22 -33.87
N LEU A 521 8.92 -3.00 -35.04
CA LEU A 521 9.59 -2.54 -36.24
C LEU A 521 9.06 -1.17 -36.67
N ASP A 522 9.90 -0.15 -36.58
CA ASP A 522 9.63 1.16 -37.16
C ASP A 522 9.69 1.07 -38.70
N SER A 523 8.74 1.73 -39.38
CA SER A 523 8.55 1.66 -40.83
C SER A 523 8.44 0.23 -41.39
N CYS A 524 8.20 -0.75 -40.52
CA CYS A 524 8.26 -2.19 -40.76
C CYS A 524 9.61 -2.73 -41.27
N ASN A 525 10.69 -1.93 -41.22
CA ASN A 525 12.00 -2.31 -41.77
C ASN A 525 13.19 -2.05 -40.83
N LYS A 526 12.94 -1.59 -39.59
CA LYS A 526 13.96 -1.37 -38.57
C LYS A 526 13.47 -1.86 -37.21
N GLU A 527 14.10 -2.89 -36.65
CA GLU A 527 13.82 -3.31 -35.28
C GLU A 527 14.29 -2.24 -34.29
N VAL A 528 13.35 -1.67 -33.55
CA VAL A 528 13.62 -0.67 -32.51
C VAL A 528 13.60 -1.26 -31.11
N PHE A 529 12.97 -2.43 -30.94
CA PHE A 529 12.90 -3.16 -29.68
C PHE A 529 12.50 -4.61 -29.89
N ASN A 530 12.99 -5.51 -29.03
CA ASN A 530 12.44 -6.86 -28.90
C ASN A 530 12.26 -7.20 -27.42
N THR A 531 11.12 -7.78 -27.07
CA THR A 531 10.72 -8.01 -25.67
C THR A 531 11.63 -8.99 -24.92
N ALA A 532 12.40 -9.84 -25.61
CA ALA A 532 13.33 -10.79 -25.00
C ALA A 532 14.81 -10.36 -25.08
N LYS A 533 15.13 -9.26 -25.79
CA LYS A 533 16.50 -8.72 -25.89
C LYS A 533 16.70 -7.62 -24.84
N ILE A 534 17.02 -8.01 -23.60
CA ILE A 534 17.31 -7.05 -22.52
C ILE A 534 18.65 -6.38 -22.79
N ASN A 535 18.65 -5.04 -22.79
CA ASN A 535 19.86 -4.21 -22.87
C ASN A 535 20.03 -3.28 -21.65
N SER A 536 19.07 -3.28 -20.71
CA SER A 536 19.13 -2.49 -19.48
C SER A 536 19.98 -3.19 -18.41
N GLN A 537 20.65 -2.41 -17.57
CA GLN A 537 21.37 -2.94 -16.41
C GLN A 537 20.46 -3.76 -15.50
N THR A 538 21.05 -4.66 -14.71
CA THR A 538 20.44 -5.34 -13.56
C THR A 538 21.10 -4.81 -12.29
N SER A 539 20.32 -4.52 -11.25
CA SER A 539 20.83 -3.97 -9.99
C SER A 539 20.51 -4.92 -8.84
N MET A 540 21.53 -5.28 -8.07
CA MET A 540 21.38 -6.10 -6.87
C MET A 540 21.55 -5.24 -5.62
N PHE A 541 20.45 -5.07 -4.88
CA PHE A 541 20.44 -4.34 -3.62
C PHE A 541 20.82 -5.22 -2.45
N VAL A 542 21.77 -4.75 -1.65
CA VAL A 542 22.22 -5.39 -0.41
C VAL A 542 21.70 -4.64 0.80
N LYS A 543 21.49 -5.36 1.91
CA LYS A 543 21.02 -4.80 3.17
C LYS A 543 22.22 -4.74 4.10
N VAL A 544 22.65 -3.53 4.45
CA VAL A 544 23.90 -3.28 5.16
C VAL A 544 23.61 -2.71 6.54
N GLN A 545 24.24 -3.29 7.56
CA GLN A 545 24.26 -2.71 8.90
C GLN A 545 25.33 -1.61 8.97
N ASN A 546 25.01 -0.50 9.64
CA ASN A 546 25.98 0.58 9.84
C ASN A 546 27.10 0.15 10.81
N LYS A 547 28.27 -0.18 10.25
CA LYS A 547 29.45 -0.66 11.01
C LYS A 547 29.94 0.28 12.10
N LYS A 548 29.70 1.60 11.98
CA LYS A 548 30.09 2.61 12.99
C LYS A 548 29.21 2.58 14.25
N GLU A 549 28.07 1.89 14.21
CA GLU A 549 27.09 1.78 15.30
C GLU A 549 26.84 0.32 15.69
N ASN A 550 27.89 -0.51 15.67
CA ASN A 550 27.87 -1.91 16.15
C ASN A 550 27.50 -2.07 17.64
N ALA A 551 26.91 -1.07 18.29
CA ALA A 551 26.31 -1.19 19.60
C ALA A 551 25.03 -2.02 19.49
N GLN A 552 25.08 -3.23 20.04
CA GLN A 552 23.92 -4.07 20.25
C GLN A 552 22.81 -3.25 20.95
N PHE A 553 21.58 -3.32 20.41
CA PHE A 553 20.45 -2.58 20.97
C PHE A 553 20.26 -2.84 22.47
N SER A 554 20.11 -1.76 23.22
CA SER A 554 19.83 -1.81 24.66
C SER A 554 18.33 -1.97 24.89
N TRP A 555 17.86 -3.22 24.80
CA TRP A 555 16.46 -3.56 24.93
C TRP A 555 15.96 -3.54 26.37
N VAL A 556 14.79 -2.91 26.55
CA VAL A 556 13.95 -3.08 27.73
C VAL A 556 12.64 -3.73 27.34
N TRP A 557 11.96 -4.36 28.31
CA TRP A 557 10.71 -5.08 28.06
C TRP A 557 9.68 -4.86 29.16
N ALA A 558 8.41 -5.08 28.81
CA ALA A 558 7.30 -5.16 29.74
C ALA A 558 6.34 -6.27 29.28
N PRO A 559 5.78 -7.10 30.18
CA PRO A 559 4.76 -8.05 29.79
C PRO A 559 3.47 -7.31 29.42
N GLU A 560 2.73 -7.81 28.42
CA GLU A 560 1.38 -7.35 28.15
C GLU A 560 0.54 -7.43 29.44
N PRO A 561 -0.11 -6.33 29.87
CA PRO A 561 -0.96 -6.39 31.04
C PRO A 561 -2.18 -7.27 30.76
N MET A 562 -2.26 -8.46 31.36
CA MET A 562 -3.39 -9.39 31.13
C MET A 562 -4.09 -9.81 32.43
N ARG A 563 -3.83 -9.12 33.55
CA ARG A 563 -4.33 -9.56 34.86
C ARG A 563 -5.86 -9.61 34.91
N ASP A 564 -6.51 -8.62 34.32
CA ASP A 564 -7.97 -8.51 34.23
C ASP A 564 -8.55 -9.58 33.30
N THR A 565 -8.03 -9.72 32.08
CA THR A 565 -8.54 -10.70 31.11
C THR A 565 -8.32 -12.14 31.59
N LEU A 566 -7.16 -12.46 32.17
CA LEU A 566 -6.92 -13.78 32.77
C LEU A 566 -7.73 -14.04 34.06
N GLN A 567 -8.42 -13.03 34.60
CA GLN A 567 -9.41 -13.17 35.68
C GLN A 567 -10.85 -13.21 35.15
N GLY A 568 -11.05 -13.25 33.83
CA GLY A 568 -12.37 -13.25 33.20
C GLY A 568 -13.06 -11.88 33.19
N LYS A 569 -12.33 -10.79 33.48
CA LYS A 569 -12.88 -9.43 33.53
C LYS A 569 -12.83 -8.81 32.13
N GLY A 570 -14.00 -8.69 31.51
CA GLY A 570 -14.23 -8.02 30.25
C GLY A 570 -15.00 -6.71 30.41
N THR A 571 -15.26 -6.05 29.29
CA THR A 571 -16.02 -4.79 29.18
C THR A 571 -17.52 -5.02 29.03
N PHE A 572 -17.94 -6.15 28.49
CA PHE A 572 -19.35 -6.54 28.33
C PHE A 572 -19.50 -8.07 28.33
N LYS A 573 -20.74 -8.56 28.40
CA LYS A 573 -21.05 -10.00 28.44
C LYS A 573 -22.19 -10.38 27.50
N ALA A 574 -22.20 -11.62 27.02
CA ALA A 574 -23.30 -12.21 26.25
C ALA A 574 -23.40 -13.73 26.52
N ASN A 575 -24.60 -14.30 26.40
CA ASN A 575 -24.83 -15.76 26.50
C ASN A 575 -24.67 -16.47 25.14
N LEU A 576 -23.82 -15.93 24.28
CA LEU A 576 -23.52 -16.47 22.96
C LEU A 576 -22.10 -16.08 22.57
N LEU A 577 -21.52 -16.85 21.66
CA LEU A 577 -20.19 -16.62 21.11
C LEU A 577 -20.24 -15.61 19.96
N LEU A 578 -19.71 -14.41 20.21
CA LEU A 578 -19.79 -13.29 19.27
C LEU A 578 -18.76 -13.39 18.15
N GLU A 579 -19.21 -13.02 16.95
CA GLU A 579 -18.40 -12.87 15.75
C GLU A 579 -17.33 -11.78 15.96
N GLN A 580 -16.08 -12.05 15.57
CA GLN A 580 -14.96 -11.18 15.94
C GLN A 580 -14.96 -9.83 15.22
N LYS A 581 -15.13 -9.77 13.89
CA LYS A 581 -15.04 -8.51 13.15
C LYS A 581 -16.23 -7.58 13.46
N GLY A 582 -17.42 -8.13 13.64
CA GLY A 582 -18.60 -7.39 14.10
C GLY A 582 -18.45 -6.87 15.53
N THR A 583 -17.68 -7.55 16.37
CA THR A 583 -17.42 -7.11 17.75
C THR A 583 -16.28 -6.10 17.84
N THR A 584 -15.17 -6.30 17.11
CA THR A 584 -14.00 -5.41 17.20
C THR A 584 -14.14 -4.16 16.36
N VAL A 585 -14.96 -4.18 15.29
CA VAL A 585 -15.19 -3.05 14.37
C VAL A 585 -13.85 -2.40 13.94
N ASP A 586 -12.86 -3.23 13.65
CA ASP A 586 -11.49 -2.89 13.23
C ASP A 586 -10.68 -2.05 14.23
N PHE A 587 -11.11 -1.99 15.49
CA PHE A 587 -10.35 -1.28 16.53
C PHE A 587 -9.04 -2.01 16.87
N SER A 588 -9.05 -3.33 16.85
CA SER A 588 -7.88 -4.17 17.11
C SER A 588 -7.98 -5.51 16.38
N ASP A 589 -6.83 -6.15 16.18
CA ASP A 589 -6.75 -7.53 15.72
C ASP A 589 -7.24 -8.53 16.78
N TYR A 590 -7.28 -8.12 18.04
CA TYR A 590 -7.45 -9.02 19.18
C TYR A 590 -8.85 -8.92 19.80
N LEU A 591 -9.46 -10.09 20.08
CA LEU A 591 -10.69 -10.20 20.86
C LEU A 591 -10.56 -11.30 21.93
N TRP A 592 -10.82 -10.93 23.17
CA TRP A 592 -10.86 -11.84 24.30
C TRP A 592 -12.26 -12.41 24.49
N TYR A 593 -12.34 -13.74 24.63
CA TYR A 593 -13.52 -14.51 25.01
C TYR A 593 -13.24 -15.21 26.34
N MET A 594 -14.03 -14.92 27.38
CA MET A 594 -13.78 -15.43 28.72
C MET A 594 -15.04 -16.04 29.32
N THR A 595 -14.96 -17.23 29.90
CA THR A 595 -16.07 -17.81 30.65
C THR A 595 -15.57 -18.51 31.91
N ASN A 596 -16.48 -18.72 32.86
CA ASN A 596 -16.22 -19.42 34.10
C ASN A 596 -17.00 -20.74 34.10
N ILE A 597 -16.35 -21.80 34.58
CA ILE A 597 -16.96 -23.12 34.78
C ILE A 597 -16.72 -23.56 36.22
N ASP A 598 -17.70 -24.21 36.83
CA ASP A 598 -17.56 -24.76 38.18
C ASP A 598 -17.11 -26.21 38.12
N SER A 599 -16.16 -26.62 38.96
CA SER A 599 -15.66 -28.01 38.98
C SER A 599 -16.76 -29.06 39.19
N ASN A 600 -17.87 -28.69 39.86
CA ASN A 600 -19.01 -29.59 40.03
C ASN A 600 -19.69 -29.91 38.71
N THR A 601 -19.74 -28.94 37.78
CA THR A 601 -20.31 -29.13 36.43
C THR A 601 -19.46 -30.05 35.56
N THR A 602 -18.16 -30.17 35.86
CA THR A 602 -17.22 -31.04 35.13
C THR A 602 -16.89 -32.32 35.88
N SER A 603 -17.59 -32.62 36.99
CA SER A 603 -17.27 -33.76 37.87
C SER A 603 -17.41 -35.12 37.20
N SER A 604 -18.21 -35.20 36.13
CA SER A 604 -18.37 -36.38 35.28
C SER A 604 -17.23 -36.60 34.28
N LEU A 605 -16.31 -35.65 34.13
CA LEU A 605 -15.23 -35.72 33.15
C LEU A 605 -13.89 -36.08 33.81
N GLN A 606 -13.18 -37.01 33.20
CA GLN A 606 -11.76 -37.32 33.48
C GLN A 606 -10.93 -37.00 32.23
N ASN A 607 -9.65 -36.67 32.40
CA ASN A 607 -8.71 -36.31 31.32
C ASN A 607 -9.26 -35.26 30.32
N ILE A 608 -9.67 -34.11 30.84
CA ILE A 608 -10.41 -33.09 30.10
C ILE A 608 -9.56 -32.44 29.00
N THR A 609 -10.09 -32.44 27.78
CA THR A 609 -9.57 -31.69 26.63
C THR A 609 -10.48 -30.52 26.29
N LEU A 610 -9.91 -29.34 26.12
CA LEU A 610 -10.60 -28.17 25.58
C LEU A 610 -10.55 -28.23 24.06
N GLN A 611 -11.73 -28.29 23.43
CA GLN A 611 -11.90 -28.19 21.98
C GLN A 611 -12.55 -26.83 21.65
N VAL A 612 -11.95 -26.06 20.74
CA VAL A 612 -12.49 -24.77 20.26
C VAL A 612 -12.54 -24.80 18.74
N ASN A 613 -13.74 -24.73 18.17
CA ASN A 613 -13.93 -24.55 16.74
C ASN A 613 -13.90 -23.07 16.41
N THR A 614 -13.01 -22.68 15.49
CA THR A 614 -12.85 -21.27 15.13
C THR A 614 -12.65 -21.09 13.63
N LYS A 615 -13.26 -20.02 13.12
CA LYS A 615 -13.02 -19.49 11.77
C LYS A 615 -11.97 -18.37 11.79
N GLY A 616 -11.44 -18.05 12.97
CA GLY A 616 -10.39 -17.05 13.17
C GLY A 616 -9.06 -17.46 12.55
N HIS A 617 -8.16 -16.49 12.45
CA HIS A 617 -6.83 -16.70 11.89
C HIS A 617 -5.89 -17.34 12.90
N MET A 618 -6.07 -17.00 14.17
CA MET A 618 -5.24 -17.48 15.27
C MET A 618 -6.01 -17.47 16.60
N LEU A 619 -5.62 -18.39 17.48
CA LEU A 619 -6.19 -18.57 18.81
C LEU A 619 -5.09 -18.85 19.83
N HIS A 620 -5.15 -18.16 20.98
CA HIS A 620 -4.40 -18.50 22.18
C HIS A 620 -5.36 -18.89 23.29
N ALA A 621 -5.05 -19.96 24.02
CA ALA A 621 -5.88 -20.44 25.12
C ALA A 621 -5.15 -20.37 26.46
N PHE A 622 -5.86 -19.91 27.48
CA PHE A 622 -5.44 -19.88 28.87
C PHE A 622 -6.53 -20.48 29.76
N VAL A 623 -6.13 -21.27 30.76
CA VAL A 623 -7.03 -21.81 31.79
C VAL A 623 -6.41 -21.52 33.15
N ASN A 624 -7.19 -20.91 34.05
CA ASN A 624 -6.74 -20.55 35.38
C ASN A 624 -5.43 -19.75 35.40
N ARG A 625 -5.34 -18.74 34.50
CA ARG A 625 -4.17 -17.88 34.28
C ARG A 625 -2.93 -18.60 33.74
N ARG A 626 -3.03 -19.88 33.38
CA ARG A 626 -1.94 -20.64 32.76
C ARG A 626 -2.17 -20.74 31.27
N TYR A 627 -1.12 -20.51 30.49
CA TYR A 627 -1.13 -20.71 29.05
C TYR A 627 -1.21 -22.20 28.72
N ILE A 628 -2.12 -22.55 27.80
CA ILE A 628 -2.38 -23.94 27.38
C ILE A 628 -1.78 -24.20 26.00
N GLY A 629 -1.93 -23.26 25.08
CA GLY A 629 -1.45 -23.43 23.71
C GLY A 629 -1.89 -22.30 22.80
N SER A 630 -1.33 -22.30 21.59
CA SER A 630 -1.76 -21.46 20.49
C SER A 630 -1.79 -22.29 19.22
N GLN A 631 -2.68 -21.92 18.32
CA GLN A 631 -2.79 -22.50 17.00
C GLN A 631 -3.24 -21.42 16.03
N TRP A 632 -2.79 -21.52 14.80
CA TRP A 632 -3.18 -20.64 13.71
C TRP A 632 -3.48 -21.46 12.48
N ARG A 633 -4.20 -20.84 11.57
CA ARG A 633 -4.63 -21.42 10.30
C ARG A 633 -3.43 -21.57 9.35
N ASN A 634 -3.27 -22.74 8.76
CA ASN A 634 -2.47 -22.95 7.56
C ASN A 634 -3.43 -23.05 6.37
N ASN A 635 -3.28 -22.20 5.35
CA ASN A 635 -4.00 -22.27 4.06
C ASN A 635 -5.54 -22.25 4.12
N GLY A 636 -6.14 -21.14 4.56
CA GLY A 636 -7.50 -20.79 4.11
C GLY A 636 -8.66 -21.71 4.55
N GLN A 637 -8.50 -22.59 5.55
CA GLN A 637 -9.60 -23.36 6.21
C GLN A 637 -9.81 -23.04 7.71
N SER A 638 -11.03 -23.14 8.24
CA SER A 638 -11.26 -23.08 9.71
C SER A 638 -10.40 -24.15 10.42
N PHE A 639 -10.08 -23.95 11.70
CA PHE A 639 -9.33 -24.96 12.45
C PHE A 639 -9.99 -25.26 13.81
N VAL A 640 -9.69 -26.45 14.31
CA VAL A 640 -10.08 -26.92 15.64
C VAL A 640 -8.86 -26.88 16.53
N PHE A 641 -8.95 -26.14 17.64
CA PHE A 641 -7.92 -26.13 18.67
C PHE A 641 -8.25 -27.18 19.73
N GLU A 642 -7.34 -28.12 19.96
CA GLU A 642 -7.51 -29.17 20.97
C GLU A 642 -6.29 -29.27 21.87
N LYS A 643 -6.50 -29.07 23.18
CA LYS A 643 -5.45 -29.27 24.19
C LYS A 643 -6.00 -29.81 25.50
N PRO A 644 -5.25 -30.71 26.19
CA PRO A 644 -5.60 -31.14 27.52
C PRO A 644 -5.53 -29.96 28.51
N ILE A 645 -6.48 -29.90 29.44
CA ILE A 645 -6.56 -28.86 30.45
C ILE A 645 -6.75 -29.45 31.85
N LEU A 646 -6.40 -28.67 32.88
CA LEU A 646 -6.57 -29.05 34.27
C LEU A 646 -7.64 -28.17 34.92
N ILE A 647 -8.72 -28.81 35.36
CA ILE A 647 -9.77 -28.19 36.18
C ILE A 647 -9.43 -28.38 37.65
N LYS A 648 -9.47 -27.29 38.41
CA LYS A 648 -9.24 -27.25 39.85
C LYS A 648 -10.57 -27.23 40.60
N PRO A 649 -10.62 -27.65 41.87
CA PRO A 649 -11.82 -27.48 42.69
C PRO A 649 -12.28 -26.00 42.73
N GLY A 650 -13.59 -25.80 42.60
CA GLY A 650 -14.23 -24.49 42.57
C GLY A 650 -14.34 -23.89 41.16
N THR A 651 -14.34 -22.56 41.08
CA THR A 651 -14.48 -21.84 39.81
C THR A 651 -13.18 -21.84 39.00
N ASN A 652 -13.30 -22.19 37.73
CA ASN A 652 -12.21 -22.20 36.76
C ASN A 652 -12.51 -21.18 35.66
N THR A 653 -11.51 -20.40 35.28
CA THR A 653 -11.66 -19.40 34.21
C THR A 653 -10.98 -19.91 32.94
N ILE A 654 -11.76 -20.01 31.86
CA ILE A 654 -11.26 -20.21 30.50
C ILE A 654 -11.16 -18.84 29.83
N THR A 655 -10.01 -18.56 29.24
CA THR A 655 -9.73 -17.30 28.54
C THR A 655 -9.12 -17.61 27.19
N LEU A 656 -9.80 -17.19 26.13
CA LEU A 656 -9.38 -17.37 24.75
C LEU A 656 -9.10 -16.00 24.14
N LEU A 657 -7.98 -15.87 23.45
CA LEU A 657 -7.63 -14.68 22.67
C LEU A 657 -7.64 -15.07 21.20
N SER A 658 -8.60 -14.56 20.44
CA SER A 658 -8.60 -14.72 18.99
C SER A 658 -7.93 -13.51 18.33
N ALA A 659 -7.10 -13.75 17.32
CA ALA A 659 -6.38 -12.70 16.59
C ALA A 659 -6.65 -12.79 15.08
N THR A 660 -6.95 -11.66 14.44
CA THR A 660 -7.02 -11.55 12.97
C THR A 660 -5.68 -11.14 12.37
N VAL A 661 -5.51 -11.40 11.06
CA VAL A 661 -4.32 -11.03 10.27
C VAL A 661 -4.83 -10.40 8.99
N GLY A 662 -5.48 -9.24 9.12
CA GLY A 662 -6.33 -8.66 8.08
C GLY A 662 -7.61 -9.48 7.84
N LEU A 663 -8.57 -8.92 7.09
CA LEU A 663 -9.88 -9.51 6.80
C LEU A 663 -10.00 -9.92 5.31
N LYS A 664 -10.88 -10.90 5.04
CA LYS A 664 -11.21 -11.37 3.67
C LYS A 664 -11.62 -10.18 2.81
N ASN A 665 -11.13 -10.12 1.57
CA ASN A 665 -11.20 -8.93 0.72
C ASN A 665 -11.69 -9.17 -0.71
N TYR A 666 -11.92 -10.43 -1.09
CA TYR A 666 -12.32 -10.86 -2.43
C TYR A 666 -13.26 -12.06 -2.33
N ASP A 667 -14.03 -12.34 -3.40
CA ASP A 667 -15.04 -13.41 -3.59
C ASP A 667 -16.50 -12.90 -3.49
N ALA A 668 -17.48 -13.69 -3.94
CA ALA A 668 -18.89 -13.38 -3.69
C ALA A 668 -19.21 -13.55 -2.19
N PHE A 669 -20.05 -12.66 -1.63
CA PHE A 669 -20.48 -12.68 -0.23
C PHE A 669 -19.34 -12.78 0.81
N TYR A 670 -18.12 -12.34 0.46
CA TYR A 670 -16.96 -12.47 1.34
C TYR A 670 -17.15 -11.74 2.67
N ASP A 671 -17.95 -10.68 2.66
CA ASP A 671 -18.34 -9.86 3.80
C ASP A 671 -19.13 -10.65 4.85
N THR A 672 -19.85 -11.70 4.43
CA THR A 672 -20.64 -12.59 5.29
C THR A 672 -19.82 -13.72 5.92
N VAL A 673 -18.59 -13.98 5.43
CA VAL A 673 -17.74 -15.06 5.95
C VAL A 673 -17.37 -14.78 7.40
N PRO A 674 -17.81 -15.60 8.37
CA PRO A 674 -17.60 -15.25 9.77
C PRO A 674 -16.15 -15.42 10.20
N THR A 675 -15.75 -14.64 11.20
CA THR A 675 -14.37 -14.53 11.69
C THR A 675 -14.34 -14.71 13.21
N GLY A 676 -13.29 -15.36 13.71
CA GLY A 676 -13.12 -15.66 15.13
C GLY A 676 -13.95 -16.86 15.57
N ILE A 677 -14.37 -16.86 16.84
CA ILE A 677 -15.17 -17.93 17.44
C ILE A 677 -16.65 -17.63 17.24
N ASP A 678 -17.08 -17.49 15.99
CA ASP A 678 -18.45 -17.19 15.60
C ASP A 678 -19.38 -18.38 15.88
N GLY A 679 -20.26 -18.27 16.89
CA GLY A 679 -21.22 -19.32 17.25
C GLY A 679 -20.63 -20.61 17.84
N GLY A 680 -19.31 -20.77 17.84
CA GLY A 680 -18.60 -21.95 18.34
C GLY A 680 -18.65 -23.15 17.38
N PRO A 681 -18.71 -24.40 17.88
CA PRO A 681 -18.83 -24.76 19.30
C PRO A 681 -17.52 -24.69 20.10
N ILE A 682 -17.66 -24.66 21.43
CA ILE A 682 -16.57 -24.87 22.38
C ILE A 682 -16.97 -26.02 23.32
N TYR A 683 -16.16 -27.07 23.36
CA TYR A 683 -16.42 -28.26 24.18
C TYR A 683 -15.34 -28.50 25.23
N LEU A 684 -15.77 -29.09 26.34
CA LEU A 684 -14.91 -29.89 27.22
C LEU A 684 -15.19 -31.36 26.94
N ILE A 685 -14.16 -32.10 26.56
CA ILE A 685 -14.26 -33.51 26.18
C ILE A 685 -13.49 -34.32 27.23
N GLY A 686 -14.18 -35.24 27.92
CA GLY A 686 -13.57 -36.19 28.84
C GLY A 686 -13.48 -37.60 28.25
N ASP A 687 -12.94 -38.52 29.06
CA ASP A 687 -12.85 -39.95 28.71
C ASP A 687 -14.19 -40.54 28.26
N GLY A 688 -14.14 -41.45 27.27
CA GLY A 688 -15.34 -42.03 26.68
C GLY A 688 -16.15 -41.08 25.78
N ASN A 689 -15.55 -39.95 25.36
CA ASN A 689 -16.19 -38.90 24.54
C ASN A 689 -17.41 -38.24 25.21
N VAL A 690 -17.45 -38.18 26.54
CA VAL A 690 -18.44 -37.38 27.27
C VAL A 690 -18.12 -35.90 27.05
N THR A 691 -19.08 -35.12 26.57
CA THR A 691 -18.88 -33.72 26.20
C THR A 691 -19.75 -32.77 27.01
N ILE A 692 -19.18 -31.61 27.37
CA ILE A 692 -19.90 -30.45 27.91
C ILE A 692 -19.75 -29.31 26.92
N ASP A 693 -20.88 -28.78 26.45
CA ASP A 693 -20.93 -27.62 25.55
C ASP A 693 -20.90 -26.32 26.35
N LEU A 694 -19.94 -25.45 26.05
CA LEU A 694 -19.76 -24.13 26.67
C LEU A 694 -20.27 -22.99 25.79
N SER A 695 -20.81 -23.27 24.60
CA SER A 695 -21.10 -22.25 23.58
C SER A 695 -22.18 -21.26 24.02
N SER A 696 -23.13 -21.70 24.86
CA SER A 696 -24.22 -20.88 25.42
C SER A 696 -23.94 -20.35 26.83
N ASN A 697 -22.73 -20.56 27.36
CA ASN A 697 -22.35 -19.99 28.65
C ASN A 697 -22.39 -18.46 28.63
N LEU A 698 -22.41 -17.86 29.82
CA LEU A 698 -22.14 -16.43 29.95
C LEU A 698 -20.66 -16.16 29.61
N TRP A 699 -20.44 -15.55 28.45
CA TRP A 699 -19.14 -15.12 27.96
C TRP A 699 -18.93 -13.64 28.25
N SER A 700 -17.73 -13.31 28.73
CA SER A 700 -17.22 -11.97 29.01
C SER A 700 -16.22 -11.60 27.92
N TYR A 701 -16.30 -10.39 27.40
CA TYR A 701 -15.60 -9.96 26.20
C TYR A 701 -14.73 -8.75 26.44
N LYS A 702 -13.61 -8.65 25.72
CA LYS A 702 -12.80 -7.44 25.67
C LYS A 702 -12.14 -7.26 24.31
N VAL A 703 -12.37 -6.11 23.69
CA VAL A 703 -11.73 -5.72 22.43
C VAL A 703 -10.31 -5.20 22.71
N GLY A 704 -9.34 -5.71 21.96
CA GLY A 704 -7.96 -5.25 21.98
C GLY A 704 -7.12 -5.70 23.18
N LEU A 705 -5.86 -5.29 23.14
CA LEU A 705 -4.88 -5.51 24.19
C LEU A 705 -4.87 -4.33 25.17
N ASN A 706 -4.52 -4.58 26.43
CA ASN A 706 -4.31 -3.49 27.39
C ASN A 706 -3.14 -2.60 26.99
N GLY A 707 -2.10 -3.17 26.36
CA GLY A 707 -0.99 -2.40 25.81
C GLY A 707 -1.41 -1.45 24.69
N GLU A 708 -2.38 -1.84 23.86
CA GLU A 708 -2.97 -0.96 22.84
C GLU A 708 -3.77 0.18 23.50
N MET A 709 -4.61 -0.13 24.48
CA MET A 709 -5.39 0.87 25.23
C MET A 709 -4.52 1.87 25.99
N LYS A 710 -3.39 1.42 26.51
CA LYS A 710 -2.38 2.28 27.16
C LYS A 710 -1.46 2.99 26.17
N GLN A 711 -1.63 2.73 24.88
CA GLN A 711 -0.82 3.27 23.80
C GLN A 711 0.69 3.06 24.05
N LEU A 712 1.08 1.84 24.41
CA LEU A 712 2.50 1.54 24.71
C LEU A 712 3.43 1.76 23.51
N TYR A 713 2.88 1.73 22.29
CA TYR A 713 3.57 2.09 21.05
C TYR A 713 3.89 3.58 20.93
N ASN A 714 3.21 4.46 21.67
CA ASN A 714 3.47 5.90 21.64
C ASN A 714 4.68 6.22 22.54
N PRO A 715 5.74 6.87 22.03
CA PRO A 715 6.95 7.16 22.81
C PRO A 715 6.69 7.91 24.13
N VAL A 716 5.71 8.82 24.16
CA VAL A 716 5.36 9.61 25.35
C VAL A 716 4.63 8.75 26.37
N PHE A 717 3.57 8.05 25.97
CA PHE A 717 2.79 7.22 26.90
C PHE A 717 3.54 5.97 27.36
N SER A 718 4.45 5.45 26.54
CA SER A 718 5.32 4.34 26.89
C SER A 718 6.14 4.61 28.15
N GLN A 719 6.49 5.86 28.45
CA GLN A 719 7.28 6.23 29.64
C GLN A 719 6.57 5.92 30.96
N ARG A 720 5.23 5.82 30.94
CA ARG A 720 4.42 5.48 32.13
C ARG A 720 4.45 3.99 32.48
N THR A 721 5.11 3.17 31.66
CA THR A 721 5.24 1.73 31.88
C THR A 721 6.51 1.40 32.62
N ASN A 722 6.42 0.44 33.55
CA ASN A 722 7.58 -0.08 34.26
C ASN A 722 8.36 -1.05 33.35
N TRP A 723 9.25 -0.49 32.54
CA TRP A 723 10.16 -1.22 31.68
C TRP A 723 11.29 -1.87 32.48
N ARG A 724 11.66 -3.10 32.10
CA ARG A 724 12.69 -3.90 32.77
C ARG A 724 13.81 -4.21 31.79
N GLU A 725 15.03 -4.34 32.28
CA GLU A 725 16.12 -4.85 31.47
C GLU A 725 15.84 -6.27 30.98
N ILE A 726 16.28 -6.55 29.75
CA ILE A 726 16.13 -7.86 29.13
C ILE A 726 16.97 -8.91 29.88
N ASN A 727 16.43 -10.12 30.03
CA ASN A 727 17.13 -11.27 30.58
C ASN A 727 16.67 -12.57 29.89
N GLN A 728 17.28 -13.70 30.23
CA GLN A 728 16.93 -14.99 29.62
C GLN A 728 15.44 -15.38 29.79
N LYS A 729 14.75 -14.89 30.83
CA LYS A 729 13.33 -15.18 31.07
C LYS A 729 12.38 -14.31 30.24
N SER A 730 12.86 -13.20 29.67
CA SER A 730 12.07 -12.35 28.76
C SER A 730 12.21 -12.80 27.32
N ILE A 731 13.36 -13.32 26.90
CA ILE A 731 13.57 -13.85 25.55
C ILE A 731 12.63 -15.04 25.31
N GLY A 732 11.95 -15.07 24.17
CA GLY A 732 10.96 -16.10 23.84
C GLY A 732 9.64 -16.00 24.62
N ARG A 733 9.47 -14.97 25.47
CA ARG A 733 8.23 -14.75 26.22
C ARG A 733 7.14 -14.21 25.28
N ARG A 734 6.00 -14.89 25.30
CA ARG A 734 4.75 -14.49 24.60
C ARG A 734 4.14 -13.24 25.20
N MET A 735 3.40 -12.49 24.38
CA MET A 735 2.65 -11.30 24.80
C MET A 735 3.55 -10.30 25.55
N THR A 736 4.60 -9.84 24.86
CA THR A 736 5.66 -9.01 25.42
C THR A 736 5.82 -7.74 24.60
N TRP A 737 5.94 -6.61 25.27
CA TRP A 737 6.38 -5.36 24.65
C TRP A 737 7.88 -5.23 24.82
N TYR A 738 8.57 -4.89 23.75
CA TYR A 738 9.98 -4.52 23.73
C TYR A 738 10.13 -3.08 23.29
N LYS A 739 11.10 -2.38 23.88
CA LYS A 739 11.46 -1.02 23.53
C LYS A 739 12.98 -0.90 23.48
N THR A 740 13.48 -0.20 22.47
CA THR A 740 14.88 0.21 22.37
C THR A 740 14.96 1.59 21.72
N SER A 741 16.17 2.13 21.62
CA SER A 741 16.47 3.31 20.82
C SER A 741 17.61 3.03 19.85
N PHE A 742 17.60 3.71 18.71
CA PHE A 742 18.65 3.62 17.69
C PHE A 742 18.86 4.98 17.04
N LYS A 743 20.05 5.21 16.49
CA LYS A 743 20.38 6.45 15.78
C LYS A 743 19.93 6.38 14.33
N THR A 744 19.57 7.53 13.76
CA THR A 744 19.20 7.63 12.35
C THR A 744 20.38 7.23 11.47
N PRO A 745 20.24 6.20 10.62
CA PRO A 745 21.26 5.85 9.64
C PRO A 745 21.66 7.07 8.79
N PRO A 746 22.95 7.32 8.50
CA PRO A 746 23.33 8.43 7.65
C PRO A 746 22.85 8.25 6.20
N GLY A 747 22.90 9.35 5.44
CA GLY A 747 22.59 9.35 4.00
C GLY A 747 21.09 9.26 3.68
N THR A 748 20.81 8.99 2.41
CA THR A 748 19.45 8.99 1.83
C THR A 748 18.93 7.58 1.48
N ASP A 749 19.78 6.56 1.57
CA ASP A 749 19.46 5.17 1.25
C ASP A 749 18.21 4.69 2.03
N PRO A 750 17.29 3.91 1.46
CA PRO A 750 16.13 3.42 2.20
C PRO A 750 16.51 2.63 3.46
N VAL A 751 15.65 2.66 4.48
CA VAL A 751 15.90 2.02 5.78
C VAL A 751 14.93 0.87 6.00
N THR A 752 15.43 -0.22 6.57
CA THR A 752 14.65 -1.41 6.88
C THR A 752 15.01 -1.97 8.24
N LEU A 753 14.06 -2.65 8.86
CA LEU A 753 14.23 -3.40 10.10
C LEU A 753 14.36 -4.89 9.76
N ASP A 754 15.53 -5.46 10.03
CA ASP A 754 15.71 -6.91 10.01
C ASP A 754 15.13 -7.49 11.29
N MET A 755 14.01 -8.22 11.15
CA MET A 755 13.28 -8.82 12.26
C MET A 755 13.69 -10.28 12.53
N GLN A 756 14.88 -10.68 12.08
CA GLN A 756 15.46 -11.98 12.41
C GLN A 756 15.32 -12.28 13.91
N GLY A 757 14.92 -13.51 14.23
CA GLY A 757 14.75 -13.98 15.62
C GLY A 757 13.42 -13.61 16.28
N MET A 758 12.61 -12.75 15.68
CA MET A 758 11.27 -12.42 16.18
C MET A 758 10.22 -13.47 15.80
N GLY A 759 9.08 -13.44 16.47
CA GLY A 759 7.95 -14.34 16.24
C GLY A 759 6.90 -13.72 15.33
N LYS A 760 5.88 -13.11 15.95
CA LYS A 760 4.74 -12.45 15.32
C LYS A 760 4.36 -11.23 16.13
N GLY A 761 3.92 -10.17 15.49
CA GLY A 761 3.52 -8.97 16.22
C GLY A 761 3.29 -7.74 15.38
N GLN A 762 3.49 -6.59 16.02
CA GLN A 762 3.39 -5.26 15.40
C GLN A 762 4.59 -4.40 15.81
N ALA A 763 5.04 -3.54 14.90
CA ALA A 763 6.20 -2.68 15.12
C ALA A 763 5.87 -1.20 14.88
N TRP A 764 6.51 -0.34 15.67
CA TRP A 764 6.39 1.11 15.58
C TRP A 764 7.75 1.80 15.71
N VAL A 765 7.96 2.81 14.88
CA VAL A 765 9.11 3.72 14.97
C VAL A 765 8.57 5.12 15.28
N ASN A 766 9.01 5.70 16.40
CA ASN A 766 8.55 7.00 16.87
C ASN A 766 7.01 7.13 16.98
N GLY A 767 6.33 6.03 17.31
CA GLY A 767 4.87 5.95 17.39
C GLY A 767 4.15 5.72 16.05
N GLN A 768 4.87 5.78 14.92
CA GLN A 768 4.33 5.46 13.61
C GLN A 768 4.40 3.96 13.37
N SER A 769 3.26 3.34 13.02
CA SER A 769 3.21 1.90 12.78
C SER A 769 3.81 1.54 11.44
N ILE A 770 4.84 0.69 11.46
CA ILE A 770 5.47 0.15 10.24
C ILE A 770 4.81 -1.16 9.77
N GLY A 771 3.84 -1.67 10.53
CA GLY A 771 3.00 -2.81 10.15
C GLY A 771 3.11 -4.01 11.09
N ARG A 772 2.46 -5.11 10.67
CA ARG A 772 2.58 -6.41 11.32
C ARG A 772 3.92 -7.04 10.95
N PHE A 773 4.49 -7.86 11.84
CA PHE A 773 5.60 -8.72 11.52
C PHE A 773 5.26 -10.18 11.81
N TRP A 774 5.79 -11.10 11.01
CA TRP A 774 5.70 -12.53 11.27
C TRP A 774 6.86 -13.33 10.62
N PRO A 775 8.14 -13.00 10.93
CA PRO A 775 9.29 -13.64 10.33
C PRO A 775 9.45 -15.12 10.73
N SER A 776 8.80 -15.59 11.80
CA SER A 776 8.80 -17.01 12.14
C SER A 776 7.89 -17.85 11.24
N PHE A 777 7.07 -17.23 10.37
CA PHE A 777 6.32 -17.96 9.36
C PHE A 777 7.22 -18.15 8.14
N ILE A 778 7.74 -19.37 8.01
CA ILE A 778 8.72 -19.75 6.99
C ILE A 778 8.00 -20.14 5.70
N ALA A 779 8.51 -19.65 4.57
CA ALA A 779 8.08 -20.04 3.25
C ALA A 779 8.42 -21.51 2.97
N GLY A 780 7.57 -22.23 2.22
CA GLY A 780 7.85 -23.62 1.83
C GLY A 780 9.22 -23.79 1.15
N ASN A 781 9.87 -24.95 1.36
CA ASN A 781 11.24 -25.20 0.88
C ASN A 781 11.32 -25.72 -0.57
N ASP A 782 10.19 -26.06 -1.18
CA ASP A 782 10.08 -26.70 -2.48
C ASP A 782 9.99 -25.69 -3.64
N SER A 783 10.15 -26.15 -4.88
CA SER A 783 9.84 -25.38 -6.12
C SER A 783 10.65 -24.11 -6.42
N CYS A 784 11.50 -23.59 -5.54
CA CYS A 784 12.42 -22.53 -5.93
C CYS A 784 13.50 -23.09 -6.85
N SER A 785 13.48 -22.64 -8.09
CA SER A 785 14.56 -22.90 -9.04
C SER A 785 15.59 -21.77 -8.97
N THR A 786 16.87 -22.10 -9.18
CA THR A 786 17.93 -21.09 -9.35
C THR A 786 17.76 -20.30 -10.65
N THR A 787 16.95 -20.78 -11.59
CA THR A 787 16.64 -20.12 -12.87
C THR A 787 15.13 -20.12 -13.15
N CYS A 788 14.62 -19.00 -13.65
CA CYS A 788 13.26 -18.86 -14.18
C CYS A 788 13.36 -18.65 -15.69
N ASP A 789 12.63 -19.46 -16.46
CA ASP A 789 12.51 -19.26 -17.90
C ASP A 789 11.37 -18.28 -18.17
N TYR A 790 11.65 -17.17 -18.86
CA TYR A 790 10.64 -16.19 -19.22
C TYR A 790 9.61 -16.77 -20.20
N ARG A 791 10.00 -17.77 -21.01
CA ARG A 791 9.19 -18.27 -22.12
C ARG A 791 7.94 -18.99 -21.64
N GLY A 792 6.83 -18.76 -22.35
CA GLY A 792 5.53 -19.37 -22.08
C GLY A 792 4.72 -18.66 -20.99
N ALA A 793 3.43 -18.94 -20.95
CA ALA A 793 2.48 -18.26 -20.06
C ALA A 793 2.90 -18.28 -18.58
N TYR A 794 2.82 -17.11 -17.95
CA TYR A 794 3.13 -16.90 -16.55
C TYR A 794 1.95 -17.27 -15.63
N ASN A 795 2.29 -17.77 -14.45
CA ASN A 795 1.41 -17.82 -13.29
C ASN A 795 2.26 -17.60 -12.02
N PRO A 796 1.68 -17.23 -10.87
CA PRO A 796 2.44 -16.87 -9.66
C PRO A 796 3.36 -17.97 -9.11
N SER A 797 3.14 -19.24 -9.47
CA SER A 797 3.99 -20.36 -9.05
C SER A 797 5.13 -20.67 -10.01
N LYS A 798 5.14 -20.07 -11.21
CA LYS A 798 6.14 -20.33 -12.25
C LYS A 798 7.54 -19.92 -11.81
N CYS A 799 7.66 -18.74 -11.21
CA CYS A 799 8.93 -18.17 -10.81
C CYS A 799 8.80 -17.64 -9.38
N VAL A 800 9.41 -18.37 -8.45
CA VAL A 800 9.36 -18.12 -7.01
C VAL A 800 10.76 -18.19 -6.42
N GLU A 801 11.01 -17.35 -5.42
CA GLU A 801 12.25 -17.30 -4.66
C GLU A 801 11.98 -17.29 -3.15
N ASN A 802 13.03 -17.11 -2.33
CA ASN A 802 12.94 -17.03 -0.86
C ASN A 802 12.44 -18.31 -0.16
N CYS A 803 12.59 -19.49 -0.78
CA CYS A 803 12.22 -20.77 -0.17
C CYS A 803 12.99 -21.06 1.12
N GLY A 804 12.31 -21.61 2.13
CA GLY A 804 12.87 -21.99 3.42
C GLY A 804 13.37 -20.85 4.31
N ASN A 805 13.02 -19.62 3.94
CA ASN A 805 13.32 -18.41 4.69
C ASN A 805 12.03 -17.78 5.23
N PRO A 806 12.11 -16.82 6.17
CA PRO A 806 10.95 -16.02 6.57
C PRO A 806 10.20 -15.46 5.36
N SER A 807 8.88 -15.65 5.29
CA SER A 807 8.07 -15.05 4.22
C SER A 807 8.23 -13.54 4.16
N GLN A 808 8.50 -12.88 5.28
CA GLN A 808 9.04 -11.52 5.30
C GLN A 808 10.00 -11.34 6.48
N ARG A 809 11.26 -11.02 6.18
CA ARG A 809 12.31 -10.73 7.17
C ARG A 809 12.54 -9.24 7.39
N TRP A 810 12.49 -8.46 6.32
CA TRP A 810 12.78 -7.04 6.31
C TRP A 810 11.51 -6.20 6.28
N TYR A 811 11.44 -5.18 7.12
CA TYR A 811 10.26 -4.33 7.31
C TYR A 811 10.65 -2.87 7.08
N HIS A 812 10.05 -2.27 6.05
CA HIS A 812 10.34 -0.91 5.63
C HIS A 812 10.11 0.12 6.74
N ILE A 813 11.14 0.93 7.01
CA ILE A 813 11.05 2.14 7.83
C ILE A 813 11.20 3.34 6.88
N PRO A 814 10.10 4.05 6.55
CA PRO A 814 10.20 5.28 5.80
C PRO A 814 11.16 6.26 6.47
N ARG A 815 12.06 6.87 5.69
CA ARG A 815 12.99 7.90 6.20
C ARG A 815 12.25 9.03 6.93
N SER A 816 11.06 9.40 6.45
CA SER A 816 10.17 10.41 7.05
C SER A 816 9.59 10.02 8.42
N PHE A 817 9.72 8.77 8.87
CA PHE A 817 9.34 8.35 10.22
C PHE A 817 10.49 8.51 11.23
N LEU A 818 11.71 8.76 10.76
CA LEU A 818 12.89 8.96 11.60
C LEU A 818 12.98 10.42 12.07
N SER A 819 13.54 10.59 13.26
CA SER A 819 14.01 11.90 13.75
C SER A 819 15.40 12.20 13.20
N ASP A 820 15.91 13.41 13.44
CA ASP A 820 17.26 13.79 12.99
C ASP A 820 18.40 13.09 13.76
N ASP A 821 18.10 12.46 14.90
CA ASP A 821 19.11 11.86 15.76
C ASP A 821 18.65 10.51 16.34
N THR A 822 17.93 10.52 17.47
CA THR A 822 17.58 9.29 18.21
C THR A 822 16.12 8.91 17.99
N ASN A 823 15.91 7.65 17.61
CA ASN A 823 14.60 7.07 17.33
C ASN A 823 14.21 6.05 18.40
N THR A 824 12.92 5.99 18.71
CA THR A 824 12.34 4.95 19.57
C THR A 824 11.75 3.84 18.72
N LEU A 825 12.20 2.60 18.93
CA LEU A 825 11.61 1.39 18.34
C LEU A 825 10.81 0.65 19.41
N ILE A 826 9.53 0.36 19.13
CA ILE A 826 8.66 -0.42 19.98
C ILE A 826 8.12 -1.61 19.20
N LEU A 827 8.21 -2.79 19.81
CA LEU A 827 7.70 -4.05 19.26
C LEU A 827 6.68 -4.64 20.24
N PHE A 828 5.51 -5.02 19.75
CA PHE A 828 4.66 -5.97 20.45
C PHE A 828 4.92 -7.37 19.88
N GLU A 829 5.42 -8.29 20.69
CA GLU A 829 5.72 -9.69 20.35
C GLU A 829 4.67 -10.63 20.95
N GLU A 830 3.90 -11.26 20.07
CA GLU A 830 2.73 -12.08 20.38
C GLU A 830 3.09 -13.51 20.77
N ILE A 831 3.98 -14.17 20.02
CA ILE A 831 4.25 -15.63 20.14
C ILE A 831 5.61 -15.96 20.77
N GLY A 832 6.45 -14.95 20.96
CA GLY A 832 7.76 -15.06 21.58
C GLY A 832 8.88 -14.99 20.54
N GLY A 833 9.87 -14.15 20.81
CA GLY A 833 11.02 -13.92 19.93
C GLY A 833 12.23 -13.43 20.71
N ASN A 834 13.36 -13.31 20.02
CA ASN A 834 14.60 -12.77 20.54
C ASN A 834 14.92 -11.40 19.91
N PRO A 835 14.64 -10.28 20.61
CA PRO A 835 14.87 -8.94 20.06
C PRO A 835 16.36 -8.61 19.90
N GLN A 836 17.27 -9.39 20.50
CA GLN A 836 18.72 -9.16 20.35
C GLN A 836 19.25 -9.43 18.93
N GLN A 837 18.47 -10.12 18.08
CA GLN A 837 18.80 -10.37 16.67
C GLN A 837 18.24 -9.30 15.72
N VAL A 838 17.39 -8.40 16.24
CA VAL A 838 16.82 -7.31 15.45
C VAL A 838 17.88 -6.26 15.16
N SER A 839 17.92 -5.77 13.92
CA SER A 839 18.86 -4.71 13.52
C SER A 839 18.25 -3.75 12.52
N VAL A 840 18.69 -2.50 12.54
CA VAL A 840 18.35 -1.51 11.53
C VAL A 840 19.42 -1.54 10.43
N GLN A 841 18.98 -1.62 9.18
CA GLN A 841 19.82 -1.74 8.00
C GLN A 841 19.44 -0.67 6.97
N THR A 842 20.40 -0.26 6.15
CA THR A 842 20.15 0.52 4.93
C THR A 842 20.17 -0.38 3.71
N ILE A 843 19.36 -0.05 2.72
CA ILE A 843 19.32 -0.74 1.43
C ILE A 843 20.18 0.05 0.46
N THR A 844 21.30 -0.53 0.06
CA THR A 844 22.25 0.11 -0.86
C THR A 844 22.44 -0.77 -2.08
N ILE A 845 22.86 -0.15 -3.19
CA ILE A 845 23.31 -0.93 -4.32
C ILE A 845 24.59 -1.70 -3.94
N GLY A 846 24.70 -2.96 -4.35
CA GLY A 846 25.89 -3.76 -4.12
C GLY A 846 26.59 -4.08 -5.44
N THR A 847 25.89 -4.81 -6.31
CA THR A 847 26.40 -5.23 -7.61
C THR A 847 25.48 -4.71 -8.70
N ILE A 848 26.06 -4.19 -9.77
CA ILE A 848 25.35 -3.92 -11.02
C ILE A 848 25.89 -4.83 -12.11
N CYS A 849 25.02 -5.19 -13.03
CA CYS A 849 25.36 -6.03 -14.16
C CYS A 849 24.81 -5.43 -15.44
N GLY A 850 25.54 -5.57 -16.54
CA GLY A 850 25.05 -5.27 -17.87
C GLY A 850 25.08 -6.51 -18.74
N ASN A 851 24.08 -6.65 -19.61
CA ASN A 851 24.08 -7.66 -20.67
C ASN A 851 23.42 -7.01 -21.87
N ALA A 852 24.17 -6.82 -22.95
CA ALA A 852 23.72 -6.03 -24.10
C ALA A 852 24.23 -6.66 -25.40
N ASN A 853 23.37 -6.68 -26.42
CA ASN A 853 23.67 -7.31 -27.70
C ASN A 853 24.49 -6.38 -28.61
N GLU A 854 25.14 -6.96 -29.62
CA GLU A 854 25.84 -6.22 -30.66
C GLU A 854 24.99 -5.11 -31.30
N GLY A 855 25.59 -3.93 -31.47
CA GLY A 855 24.96 -2.75 -32.04
C GLY A 855 24.12 -1.92 -31.06
N SER A 856 24.20 -2.19 -29.75
CA SER A 856 23.49 -1.45 -28.71
C SER A 856 24.43 -0.60 -27.85
N THR A 857 23.87 0.27 -27.02
CA THR A 857 24.62 1.03 -26.00
C THR A 857 24.23 0.49 -24.62
N LEU A 858 25.23 0.09 -23.84
CA LEU A 858 25.04 -0.38 -22.47
C LEU A 858 25.36 0.75 -21.50
N GLU A 859 24.37 1.12 -20.69
CA GLU A 859 24.52 2.11 -19.62
C GLU A 859 24.53 1.41 -18.26
N LEU A 860 25.54 1.73 -17.44
CA LEU A 860 25.69 1.25 -16.07
C LEU A 860 25.68 2.45 -15.11
N SER A 861 24.99 2.33 -13.99
CA SER A 861 24.97 3.34 -12.93
C SER A 861 24.77 2.73 -11.55
N CYS A 862 25.62 3.15 -10.61
CA CYS A 862 25.53 2.76 -9.21
C CYS A 862 24.48 3.55 -8.41
N GLN A 863 24.03 4.72 -8.89
CA GLN A 863 23.02 5.58 -8.24
C GLN A 863 23.40 6.04 -6.81
N GLY A 864 22.66 7.03 -6.29
CA GLY A 864 22.75 7.43 -4.88
C GLY A 864 24.16 7.86 -4.39
N GLY A 865 24.95 8.48 -5.26
CA GLY A 865 26.33 8.92 -4.96
C GLY A 865 27.35 7.78 -4.81
N HIS A 866 27.01 6.57 -5.25
CA HIS A 866 27.96 5.45 -5.33
C HIS A 866 28.69 5.48 -6.67
N ILE A 867 29.95 5.06 -6.67
CA ILE A 867 30.78 4.89 -7.85
C ILE A 867 30.98 3.41 -8.17
N ILE A 868 31.26 3.11 -9.44
CA ILE A 868 31.72 1.81 -9.88
C ILE A 868 33.15 1.63 -9.36
N SER A 869 33.34 0.78 -8.34
CA SER A 869 34.63 0.63 -7.67
C SER A 869 35.46 -0.53 -8.21
N GLU A 870 34.82 -1.53 -8.82
CA GLU A 870 35.50 -2.73 -9.33
C GLU A 870 34.69 -3.34 -10.49
N ILE A 871 35.37 -3.82 -11.53
CA ILE A 871 34.78 -4.69 -12.56
C ILE A 871 35.15 -6.13 -12.21
N GLN A 872 34.18 -6.91 -11.74
CA GLN A 872 34.40 -8.31 -11.35
C GLN A 872 34.41 -9.25 -12.55
N PHE A 873 33.72 -8.86 -13.62
CA PHE A 873 33.64 -9.63 -14.86
C PHE A 873 33.32 -8.68 -16.01
N ALA A 874 33.98 -8.84 -17.15
CA ALA A 874 33.49 -8.30 -18.41
C ALA A 874 33.97 -9.16 -19.58
N SER A 875 33.06 -9.49 -20.49
CA SER A 875 33.32 -10.34 -21.65
C SER A 875 32.46 -9.88 -22.82
N TYR A 876 33.11 -9.57 -23.94
CA TYR A 876 32.47 -9.30 -25.22
C TYR A 876 32.72 -10.51 -26.14
N GLY A 877 31.64 -11.23 -26.43
CA GLY A 877 31.69 -12.51 -27.13
C GLY A 877 30.37 -13.24 -27.02
N ASN A 878 30.39 -14.46 -26.49
CA ASN A 878 29.17 -15.19 -26.13
C ASN A 878 29.13 -15.60 -24.64
N PRO A 879 29.32 -14.67 -23.68
CA PRO A 879 29.34 -14.96 -22.25
C PRO A 879 28.11 -15.76 -21.83
N GLU A 880 28.22 -16.60 -20.81
CA GLU A 880 27.13 -17.42 -20.27
C GLU A 880 26.78 -17.02 -18.83
N GLY A 881 25.61 -17.43 -18.34
CA GLY A 881 25.17 -17.17 -16.98
C GLY A 881 24.27 -15.93 -16.86
N LYS A 882 24.14 -15.43 -15.63
CA LYS A 882 23.31 -14.28 -15.25
C LYS A 882 24.07 -13.39 -14.27
N CYS A 883 23.51 -12.23 -13.94
CA CYS A 883 24.08 -11.34 -12.94
C CYS A 883 24.41 -12.08 -11.63
N GLY A 884 25.64 -11.92 -11.14
CA GLY A 884 26.19 -12.64 -9.99
C GLY A 884 26.88 -13.96 -10.33
N SER A 885 26.75 -14.47 -11.56
CA SER A 885 27.31 -15.76 -11.98
C SER A 885 27.70 -15.80 -13.47
N PHE A 886 28.14 -14.67 -14.03
CA PHE A 886 28.63 -14.64 -15.41
C PHE A 886 29.93 -15.43 -15.56
N LYS A 887 30.11 -16.04 -16.72
CA LYS A 887 31.35 -16.72 -17.13
C LYS A 887 31.58 -16.53 -18.63
N GLN A 888 32.84 -16.64 -19.06
CA GLN A 888 33.16 -16.63 -20.49
C GLN A 888 32.47 -17.80 -21.21
N GLY A 889 32.04 -17.54 -22.44
CA GLY A 889 31.45 -18.55 -23.31
C GLY A 889 32.50 -19.31 -24.11
N SER A 890 32.09 -19.84 -25.27
CA SER A 890 32.99 -20.54 -26.19
C SER A 890 33.96 -19.61 -26.93
N TRP A 891 33.71 -18.29 -26.93
CA TRP A 891 34.65 -17.28 -27.43
C TRP A 891 34.48 -15.93 -26.73
N ASP A 892 35.57 -15.18 -26.64
CA ASP A 892 35.65 -13.89 -25.94
C ASP A 892 36.79 -13.04 -26.53
N VAL A 893 36.65 -11.72 -26.49
CA VAL A 893 37.73 -10.79 -26.81
C VAL A 893 38.64 -10.60 -25.59
N ILE A 894 39.93 -10.94 -25.75
CA ILE A 894 40.95 -11.03 -24.68
C ILE A 894 41.04 -9.78 -23.78
N ASN A 895 40.72 -8.58 -24.28
CA ASN A 895 40.88 -7.31 -23.55
C ASN A 895 39.56 -6.63 -23.17
N SER A 896 38.42 -7.36 -23.19
CA SER A 896 37.11 -6.80 -22.86
C SER A 896 37.08 -6.13 -21.48
N ALA A 897 37.66 -6.77 -20.46
CA ALA A 897 37.72 -6.24 -19.10
C ALA A 897 38.51 -4.94 -18.97
N ILE A 898 39.71 -4.89 -19.55
CA ILE A 898 40.59 -3.70 -19.49
C ILE A 898 39.89 -2.47 -20.11
N LEU A 899 39.16 -2.66 -21.21
CA LEU A 899 38.41 -1.59 -21.85
C LEU A 899 37.31 -1.06 -20.93
N VAL A 900 36.51 -1.97 -20.35
CA VAL A 900 35.41 -1.61 -19.44
C VAL A 900 35.93 -0.94 -18.17
N GLU A 901 37.01 -1.46 -17.57
CA GLU A 901 37.64 -0.87 -16.38
C GLU A 901 38.06 0.58 -16.62
N LYS A 902 38.71 0.84 -17.76
CA LYS A 902 39.15 2.19 -18.14
C LYS A 902 37.99 3.17 -18.32
N ILE A 903 36.82 2.68 -18.75
CA ILE A 903 35.64 3.51 -19.00
C ILE A 903 34.83 3.76 -17.72
N CYS A 904 34.74 2.76 -16.83
CA CYS A 904 33.73 2.76 -15.77
C CYS A 904 34.27 2.98 -14.35
N ILE A 905 35.49 2.54 -14.02
CA ILE A 905 35.98 2.63 -12.63
C ILE A 905 36.11 4.10 -12.20
N GLY A 906 35.62 4.40 -10.99
CA GLY A 906 35.63 5.75 -10.41
C GLY A 906 34.45 6.63 -10.83
N MET A 907 33.60 6.15 -11.74
CA MET A 907 32.45 6.90 -12.25
C MET A 907 31.15 6.47 -11.56
N GLU A 908 30.22 7.40 -11.32
CA GLU A 908 28.87 7.07 -10.84
C GLU A 908 28.03 6.35 -11.91
N SER A 909 28.33 6.63 -13.18
CA SER A 909 27.74 6.00 -14.35
C SER A 909 28.71 5.97 -15.52
N CYS A 910 28.59 4.96 -16.37
CA CYS A 910 29.33 4.88 -17.63
C CYS A 910 28.43 4.36 -18.77
N SER A 911 28.81 4.70 -20.00
CA SER A 911 28.13 4.28 -21.23
C SER A 911 29.14 3.61 -22.15
N ILE A 912 28.77 2.46 -22.70
CA ILE A 912 29.65 1.63 -23.51
C ILE A 912 28.94 1.33 -24.83
N ASP A 913 29.58 1.68 -25.94
CA ASP A 913 29.16 1.24 -27.27
C ASP A 913 29.50 -0.24 -27.45
N VAL A 914 28.46 -1.08 -27.57
CA VAL A 914 28.60 -2.52 -27.75
C VAL A 914 28.70 -2.78 -29.25
N SER A 915 29.91 -2.66 -29.78
CA SER A 915 30.21 -2.93 -31.18
C SER A 915 31.51 -3.72 -31.34
N ALA A 916 31.58 -4.60 -32.34
CA ALA A 916 32.81 -5.30 -32.73
C ALA A 916 33.99 -4.33 -32.89
N LYS A 917 33.71 -3.15 -33.49
CA LYS A 917 34.67 -2.06 -33.67
C LYS A 917 35.20 -1.50 -32.34
N SER A 918 34.31 -1.24 -31.38
CA SER A 918 34.68 -0.73 -30.06
C SER A 918 35.54 -1.70 -29.26
N PHE A 919 35.39 -3.01 -29.50
CA PHE A 919 36.19 -4.07 -28.89
C PHE A 919 37.38 -4.54 -29.76
N GLY A 920 37.72 -3.82 -30.83
CA GLY A 920 38.93 -4.05 -31.63
C GLY A 920 38.86 -5.24 -32.60
N LEU A 921 37.66 -5.74 -32.90
CA LEU A 921 37.41 -6.66 -34.01
C LEU A 921 37.14 -5.87 -35.31
N GLY A 922 37.50 -6.43 -36.47
CA GLY A 922 37.12 -5.88 -37.79
C GLY A 922 35.61 -5.99 -38.08
N ASP A 923 35.18 -5.79 -39.34
CA ASP A 923 33.77 -5.90 -39.80
C ASP A 923 33.20 -7.34 -39.75
N VAL A 924 33.41 -8.07 -38.66
CA VAL A 924 32.82 -9.38 -38.40
C VAL A 924 31.50 -9.15 -37.66
N THR A 925 30.42 -8.98 -38.41
CA THR A 925 29.06 -8.90 -37.84
C THR A 925 28.58 -10.30 -37.46
N ASN A 926 29.03 -10.82 -36.31
CA ASN A 926 28.33 -11.95 -35.71
C ASN A 926 27.14 -11.39 -34.91
N LEU A 927 25.93 -11.51 -35.47
CA LEU A 927 24.66 -11.02 -34.88
C LEU A 927 24.35 -11.61 -33.49
N SER A 928 25.12 -12.59 -33.02
CA SER A 928 24.97 -13.22 -31.70
C SER A 928 25.95 -12.71 -30.64
N ALA A 929 26.87 -11.80 -30.97
CA ALA A 929 27.81 -11.25 -30.01
C ALA A 929 27.10 -10.37 -28.96
N ARG A 930 27.58 -10.43 -27.71
CA ARG A 930 27.06 -9.64 -26.59
C ARG A 930 28.16 -9.26 -25.61
N LEU A 931 27.98 -8.12 -24.95
CA LEU A 931 28.77 -7.66 -23.81
C LEU A 931 28.05 -8.00 -22.51
N ALA A 932 28.69 -8.79 -21.65
CA ALA A 932 28.25 -8.98 -20.27
C ALA A 932 29.26 -8.35 -19.30
N ILE A 933 28.77 -7.60 -18.32
CA ILE A 933 29.58 -6.90 -17.29
C ILE A 933 28.98 -7.20 -15.91
N GLN A 934 29.84 -7.39 -14.92
CA GLN A 934 29.49 -7.37 -13.49
C GLN A 934 30.44 -6.41 -12.77
N ALA A 935 29.87 -5.47 -12.02
CA ALA A 935 30.63 -4.45 -11.32
C ALA A 935 30.12 -4.24 -9.89
N LEU A 936 31.04 -3.90 -8.98
CA LEU A 936 30.70 -3.51 -7.61
C LEU A 936 30.52 -2.01 -7.50
N CYS A 937 29.53 -1.62 -6.70
CA CYS A 937 29.26 -0.25 -6.33
C CYS A 937 29.67 0.00 -4.88
N SER A 938 30.35 1.12 -4.63
CA SER A 938 30.65 1.56 -3.27
C SER A 938 30.62 3.09 -3.17
N LYS A 939 30.52 3.60 -1.94
CA LYS A 939 30.60 5.05 -1.69
C LYS A 939 32.04 5.51 -1.95
N ASN A 940 32.15 6.64 -2.64
CA ASN A 940 33.42 7.33 -2.85
C ASN A 940 34.06 7.76 -1.51
#